data_AF-A0A0M4TBJ9-F1
#
_entry.id   AF-A0A0M4TBJ9-F1
#
_cell.length_a   1.000
_cell.length_b   1.000
_cell.length_c   1.000
_cell.angle_alpha   90.00
_cell.angle_beta   90.00
_cell.angle_gamma   90.00
#
_symmetry.space_group_name_H-M   'P 1'
#
loop_
_entity.id
_entity.type
_entity.pdbx_description
1 polymer ?
#
loop_
_entity_poly.entity_id
_entity_poly.type
_entity_poly.pdbx_seq_one_letter_code
_entity_poly.pdbx_strand_id
1 'polypeptide(L)'
;MINKILLAIFCLIAGFCLSFFKSPKEDEIPKDTNQTIYSINFDNLPEEERQKYISKDDLYEYGGYITPKSYIQNFTETNDQNLSNDVNELQEQVRELSKKNKILATDNVDISEKNLDFISKISEMKKNIENEKNEIVEKNQKTLGELEAQHFENIQTLTKRLNEAQADMIESSKAYEKKIIDLENAINEAKNGDESKVKDIEANFAKFKEMAEANYTALKEQNIELNTTLAQKDALIKEYENTQNEKDKNEKKEILLLKEEIERAKNDAKTQKFSYEKEINALTDGFETQKSVMEDELSKKANKIIDLEEALESNQTTLKDKIYELDEIKKNLNSKDLAVENYNGKNLELNASLAALHKSFNDLKEKNLKSEQENKLANENINSLKKELERANLINKKLEKQNLDANASLSELNKKLNLSEESFKNARDELKTLDTKTNKFLKTLFEQNQTISLQTQKLGLNDSELKNLSAKINLKDEKIKELENNLTQTSQMLAAKQSELEAQKRTLKIDMQNYEILRQQINILQKKIADTSALFADSNKSGGKNLLSLQNELESAKHKLNESNKTIERLNSKINELSSSSVKGSPVNAKIIELQKDIEQNLNRQDELENENVNLKNILQATTKPETPTKLVLISSLECDDMDAKDKISVMCKNRVSEFLQRFNSNYLYEIIPIVDKKNFVIPSNVAQSIKKDDLGRLNNYVNYGVGKERAKAAAELIKEEFGDFARISFSSEVIVKDVTRGFIIKVYR
;
A
#
# COMPACT_ATOMS: atom_id res chain seq x y z
N MET A 1 -60.88 17.14 -4.62
CA MET A 1 -60.23 15.81 -4.56
C MET A 1 -60.90 14.85 -3.58
N ILE A 2 -61.23 15.28 -2.35
CA ILE A 2 -61.74 14.45 -1.24
C ILE A 2 -62.82 13.40 -1.65
N ASN A 3 -63.86 13.77 -2.41
CA ASN A 3 -64.91 12.82 -2.82
C ASN A 3 -64.42 11.62 -3.65
N LYS A 4 -63.28 11.70 -4.37
CA LYS A 4 -62.72 10.54 -5.08
C LYS A 4 -62.00 9.55 -4.16
N ILE A 5 -61.49 10.02 -3.02
CA ILE A 5 -60.80 9.19 -2.02
C ILE A 5 -61.84 8.44 -1.16
N LEU A 6 -62.89 9.13 -0.72
CA LEU A 6 -64.02 8.51 -0.02
C LEU A 6 -64.69 7.40 -0.85
N LEU A 7 -64.89 7.62 -2.16
CA LEU A 7 -65.46 6.61 -3.05
C LEU A 7 -64.57 5.36 -3.16
N ALA A 8 -63.24 5.54 -3.28
CA ALA A 8 -62.29 4.42 -3.34
C ALA A 8 -62.25 3.61 -2.03
N ILE A 9 -62.31 4.28 -0.87
CA ILE A 9 -62.38 3.62 0.44
C ILE A 9 -63.68 2.83 0.59
N PHE A 10 -64.82 3.38 0.15
CA PHE A 10 -66.10 2.69 0.20
C PHE A 10 -66.13 1.44 -0.71
N CYS A 11 -65.52 1.51 -1.89
CA CYS A 11 -65.36 0.34 -2.78
C CYS A 11 -64.46 -0.75 -2.17
N LEU A 12 -63.38 -0.39 -1.47
CA LEU A 12 -62.49 -1.36 -0.82
C LEU A 12 -63.15 -2.05 0.38
N ILE A 13 -63.91 -1.32 1.20
CA ILE A 13 -64.64 -1.90 2.34
C ILE A 13 -65.79 -2.78 1.85
N ALA A 14 -66.56 -2.35 0.83
CA ALA A 14 -67.59 -3.17 0.22
C ALA A 14 -67.02 -4.46 -0.43
N GLY A 15 -65.85 -4.37 -1.07
CA GLY A 15 -65.16 -5.52 -1.65
C GLY A 15 -64.71 -6.56 -0.62
N PHE A 16 -64.31 -6.14 0.58
CA PHE A 16 -63.85 -7.05 1.63
C PHE A 16 -65.00 -7.71 2.42
N CYS A 17 -66.18 -7.07 2.48
CA CYS A 17 -67.36 -7.65 3.14
C CYS A 17 -68.13 -8.67 2.28
N LEU A 18 -67.99 -8.63 0.95
CA LEU A 18 -68.74 -9.49 0.02
C LEU A 18 -68.12 -10.88 -0.22
N SER A 19 -66.96 -11.19 0.37
CA SER A 19 -66.29 -12.49 0.26
C SER A 19 -66.62 -13.48 1.39
N PHE A 20 -67.30 -13.04 2.46
CA PHE A 20 -67.61 -13.88 3.64
C PHE A 20 -69.11 -14.21 3.84
N PHE A 21 -70.01 -13.65 3.03
CA PHE A 21 -71.43 -14.05 3.01
C PHE A 21 -71.90 -14.38 1.59
N LYS A 22 -71.75 -15.66 1.21
CA LYS A 22 -72.45 -16.22 0.06
C LYS A 22 -72.87 -17.67 0.36
N SER A 23 -74.05 -17.81 0.96
CA SER A 23 -74.68 -19.12 1.14
C SER A 23 -74.86 -19.80 -0.23
N PRO A 24 -74.57 -21.11 -0.36
CA PRO A 24 -75.13 -21.88 -1.46
C PRO A 24 -76.64 -21.93 -1.28
N LYS A 25 -77.38 -21.63 -2.34
CA LYS A 25 -78.74 -22.17 -2.52
C LYS A 25 -78.62 -23.54 -3.19
N GLU A 26 -79.64 -24.37 -3.05
CA GLU A 26 -79.86 -25.52 -3.95
C GLU A 26 -79.79 -25.03 -5.42
N ASP A 27 -79.15 -25.75 -6.34
CA ASP A 27 -79.54 -27.09 -6.81
C ASP A 27 -78.34 -27.97 -7.25
N GLU A 28 -78.65 -29.15 -7.82
CA GLU A 28 -77.74 -30.13 -8.47
C GLU A 28 -76.82 -30.97 -7.55
N ILE A 29 -77.46 -31.88 -6.81
CA ILE A 29 -77.09 -33.30 -6.62
C ILE A 29 -75.58 -33.59 -6.39
N PRO A 30 -75.16 -33.85 -5.13
CA PRO A 30 -73.91 -34.53 -4.86
C PRO A 30 -73.95 -35.96 -5.42
N LYS A 31 -72.93 -36.37 -6.18
CA LYS A 31 -72.76 -37.77 -6.59
C LYS A 31 -72.38 -38.62 -5.38
N ASP A 32 -73.01 -39.78 -5.23
CA ASP A 32 -72.59 -40.79 -4.26
C ASP A 32 -71.11 -41.15 -4.43
N THR A 33 -70.30 -40.78 -3.44
CA THR A 33 -68.99 -41.39 -3.25
C THR A 33 -69.20 -42.79 -2.69
N ASN A 34 -69.32 -43.76 -3.60
CA ASN A 34 -69.51 -45.19 -3.29
C ASN A 34 -68.55 -45.67 -2.19
N GLN A 35 -69.03 -45.72 -0.95
CA GLN A 35 -68.57 -46.73 -0.02
C GLN A 35 -69.20 -48.03 -0.45
N THR A 36 -68.47 -48.82 -1.23
CA THR A 36 -68.90 -50.15 -1.66
C THR A 36 -69.01 -51.04 -0.43
N ILE A 37 -70.20 -51.10 0.17
CA ILE A 37 -70.57 -52.19 1.06
C ILE A 37 -70.46 -53.45 0.21
N TYR A 38 -69.43 -54.25 0.46
CA TYR A 38 -69.28 -55.54 -0.21
C TYR A 38 -70.45 -56.43 0.20
N SER A 39 -71.44 -56.54 -0.68
CA SER A 39 -72.51 -57.52 -0.57
C SER A 39 -71.89 -58.92 -0.66
N ILE A 40 -71.68 -59.56 0.50
CA ILE A 40 -71.16 -60.92 0.57
C ILE A 40 -72.27 -61.87 0.09
N ASN A 41 -72.26 -62.17 -1.20
CA ASN A 41 -73.08 -63.24 -1.76
C ASN A 41 -72.51 -64.60 -1.37
N PHE A 42 -73.34 -65.65 -1.43
CA PHE A 42 -72.96 -67.03 -1.13
C PHE A 42 -71.75 -67.51 -1.97
N ASP A 43 -71.65 -67.05 -3.22
CA ASP A 43 -70.54 -67.36 -4.14
C ASP A 43 -69.18 -66.82 -3.66
N ASN A 44 -69.18 -65.82 -2.76
CA ASN A 44 -67.97 -65.23 -2.18
C ASN A 44 -67.45 -66.03 -0.96
N LEU A 45 -68.17 -67.06 -0.49
CA LEU A 45 -67.71 -67.96 0.57
C LEU A 45 -66.71 -68.99 0.03
N PRO A 46 -65.73 -69.45 0.84
CA PRO A 46 -64.81 -70.53 0.47
C PRO A 46 -65.51 -71.84 0.08
N GLU A 47 -64.87 -72.64 -0.79
CA GLU A 47 -65.36 -73.95 -1.24
C GLU A 47 -65.78 -74.88 -0.07
N GLU A 48 -64.96 -74.91 0.99
CA GLU A 48 -65.17 -75.70 2.20
C GLU A 48 -66.34 -75.22 3.08
N GLU A 49 -66.72 -73.94 2.98
CA GLU A 49 -67.92 -73.40 3.63
C GLU A 49 -69.15 -73.71 2.78
N ARG A 50 -69.08 -73.48 1.46
CA ARG A 50 -70.19 -73.75 0.53
C ARG A 50 -70.63 -75.21 0.58
N GLN A 51 -69.70 -76.16 0.68
CA GLN A 51 -69.99 -77.60 0.78
C GLN A 51 -70.67 -78.03 2.10
N LYS A 52 -70.79 -77.15 3.12
CA LYS A 52 -71.58 -77.43 4.33
C LYS A 52 -73.08 -77.16 4.15
N TYR A 53 -73.46 -76.46 3.09
CA TYR A 53 -74.85 -76.11 2.79
C TYR A 53 -75.40 -77.01 1.69
N ILE A 54 -76.49 -77.73 2.00
CA ILE A 54 -77.21 -78.58 1.06
C ILE A 54 -77.90 -77.69 0.01
N SER A 55 -77.85 -78.05 -1.29
CA SER A 55 -78.54 -77.26 -2.32
C SER A 55 -80.04 -77.23 -2.06
N LYS A 56 -80.70 -76.14 -2.49
CA LYS A 56 -82.16 -76.04 -2.38
C LYS A 56 -82.87 -77.13 -3.19
N ASP A 57 -82.24 -77.64 -4.24
CA ASP A 57 -82.76 -78.73 -5.07
C ASP A 57 -82.50 -80.10 -4.42
N ASP A 58 -81.31 -80.34 -3.85
CA ASP A 58 -81.01 -81.54 -3.05
C ASP A 58 -81.95 -81.67 -1.83
N LEU A 59 -82.36 -80.53 -1.25
CA LEU A 59 -83.31 -80.48 -0.15
C LEU A 59 -84.69 -81.05 -0.52
N TYR A 60 -85.05 -81.11 -1.82
CA TYR A 60 -86.26 -81.78 -2.29
C TYR A 60 -86.12 -83.31 -2.37
N GLU A 61 -84.90 -83.87 -2.54
CA GLU A 61 -84.71 -85.33 -2.42
C GLU A 61 -84.90 -85.80 -0.98
N TYR A 62 -84.37 -85.05 0.00
CA TYR A 62 -84.57 -85.35 1.42
C TYR A 62 -85.99 -84.98 1.91
N GLY A 63 -86.64 -84.00 1.28
CA GLY A 63 -88.00 -83.55 1.60
C GLY A 63 -89.14 -84.46 1.11
N GLY A 64 -88.84 -85.56 0.41
CA GLY A 64 -89.86 -86.48 -0.13
C GLY A 64 -90.60 -87.32 0.94
N TYR A 65 -90.02 -87.46 2.13
CA TYR A 65 -90.57 -88.30 3.19
C TYR A 65 -91.60 -87.55 4.04
N ILE A 66 -92.79 -88.16 4.20
CA ILE A 66 -93.95 -87.62 4.95
C ILE A 66 -94.57 -86.36 4.32
N THR A 67 -95.09 -86.48 3.08
CA THR A 67 -96.26 -85.70 2.67
C THR A 67 -97.47 -86.63 2.51
N PRO A 68 -98.72 -86.20 2.79
CA PRO A 68 -99.89 -87.10 2.72
C PRO A 68 -100.13 -87.77 1.37
N LYS A 69 -99.55 -87.26 0.27
CA LYS A 69 -99.64 -87.86 -1.07
C LYS A 69 -98.90 -89.20 -1.16
N SER A 70 -97.77 -89.38 -0.48
CA SER A 70 -96.98 -90.63 -0.60
C SER A 70 -97.71 -91.84 0.00
N TYR A 71 -98.51 -91.63 1.04
CA TYR A 71 -99.34 -92.69 1.62
C TYR A 71 -100.50 -93.12 0.73
N ILE A 72 -101.07 -92.21 -0.07
CA ILE A 72 -102.20 -92.52 -0.97
C ILE A 72 -101.76 -93.42 -2.14
N GLN A 73 -100.51 -93.32 -2.60
CA GLN A 73 -100.04 -94.08 -3.77
C GLN A 73 -99.78 -95.57 -3.52
N ASN A 74 -99.77 -96.02 -2.26
CA ASN A 74 -99.57 -97.44 -1.91
C ASN A 74 -100.88 -98.23 -1.66
N PHE A 75 -102.04 -97.59 -1.75
CA PHE A 75 -103.35 -98.26 -1.67
C PHE A 75 -103.85 -98.63 -3.08
N THR A 76 -103.19 -99.58 -3.72
CA THR A 76 -103.49 -100.04 -5.10
C THR A 76 -104.21 -101.39 -5.17
N GLU A 77 -104.63 -101.97 -4.04
CA GLU A 77 -105.48 -103.16 -3.99
C GLU A 77 -106.97 -102.81 -4.18
N THR A 78 -107.39 -102.53 -5.42
CA THR A 78 -108.81 -102.47 -5.79
C THR A 78 -109.36 -103.86 -6.14
N ASN A 79 -109.16 -104.82 -5.24
CA ASN A 79 -109.71 -106.17 -5.35
C ASN A 79 -111.02 -106.27 -4.56
N ASP A 80 -112.12 -105.83 -5.19
CA ASP A 80 -113.49 -106.13 -4.73
C ASP A 80 -113.81 -107.63 -4.96
N GLN A 81 -113.09 -108.52 -4.24
CA GLN A 81 -113.46 -109.92 -4.18
C GLN A 81 -114.77 -110.05 -3.41
N ASN A 82 -115.79 -110.63 -4.06
CA ASN A 82 -117.09 -110.88 -3.44
C ASN A 82 -116.91 -111.59 -2.10
N LEU A 83 -117.51 -111.02 -1.06
CA LEU A 83 -117.47 -111.55 0.30
C LEU A 83 -117.95 -113.01 0.28
N SER A 84 -117.05 -113.90 0.71
CA SER A 84 -117.34 -115.31 0.93
C SER A 84 -118.48 -115.45 1.93
N ASN A 85 -119.41 -116.38 1.68
CA ASN A 85 -120.51 -116.65 2.61
C ASN A 85 -120.06 -117.41 3.87
N ASP A 86 -118.75 -117.66 4.05
CA ASP A 86 -118.19 -118.22 5.27
C ASP A 86 -117.90 -117.13 6.32
N VAL A 87 -118.63 -117.18 7.44
CA VAL A 87 -118.49 -116.27 8.58
C VAL A 87 -117.10 -116.36 9.23
N ASN A 88 -116.42 -117.49 9.13
CA ASN A 88 -115.08 -117.67 9.70
C ASN A 88 -114.02 -116.87 8.93
N GLU A 89 -114.10 -116.86 7.59
CA GLU A 89 -113.20 -116.10 6.72
C GLU A 89 -113.35 -114.59 6.98
N LEU A 90 -114.59 -114.12 7.14
CA LEU A 90 -114.89 -112.73 7.51
C LEU A 90 -114.31 -112.36 8.89
N GLN A 91 -114.36 -113.25 9.88
CA GLN A 91 -113.75 -113.02 11.19
C GLN A 91 -112.22 -112.95 11.11
N GLU A 92 -111.58 -113.79 10.30
CA GLU A 92 -110.12 -113.76 10.11
C GLU A 92 -109.68 -112.44 9.45
N GLN A 93 -110.38 -111.99 8.40
CA GLN A 93 -110.12 -110.70 7.73
C GLN A 93 -110.30 -109.51 8.69
N VAL A 94 -111.38 -109.45 9.47
CA VAL A 94 -111.59 -108.38 10.48
C VAL A 94 -110.50 -108.41 11.54
N ARG A 95 -110.03 -109.60 11.94
CA ARG A 95 -108.93 -109.77 12.91
C ARG A 95 -107.59 -109.34 12.33
N GLU A 96 -107.35 -109.54 11.04
CA GLU A 96 -106.16 -109.06 10.34
C GLU A 96 -106.17 -107.54 10.16
N LEU A 97 -107.28 -106.95 9.73
CA LEU A 97 -107.48 -105.50 9.66
C LEU A 97 -107.29 -104.83 11.03
N SER A 98 -107.79 -105.45 12.10
CA SER A 98 -107.57 -104.98 13.48
C SER A 98 -106.08 -104.99 13.86
N LYS A 99 -105.32 -106.03 13.48
CA LYS A 99 -103.84 -106.06 13.67
C LYS A 99 -103.15 -104.96 12.85
N LYS A 100 -103.46 -104.84 11.55
CA LYS A 100 -102.89 -103.82 10.65
C LYS A 100 -103.14 -102.40 11.18
N ASN A 101 -104.37 -102.10 11.59
CA ASN A 101 -104.72 -100.79 12.16
C ASN A 101 -104.02 -100.52 13.51
N LYS A 102 -103.83 -101.55 14.35
CA LYS A 102 -103.05 -101.43 15.60
C LYS A 102 -101.56 -101.13 15.34
N ILE A 103 -100.98 -101.70 14.29
CA ILE A 103 -99.60 -101.40 13.87
C ILE A 103 -99.51 -99.94 13.42
N LEU A 104 -100.37 -99.50 12.49
CA LEU A 104 -100.42 -98.10 12.04
C LEU A 104 -100.64 -97.10 13.19
N ALA A 105 -101.47 -97.44 14.18
CA ALA A 105 -101.65 -96.61 15.38
C ALA A 105 -100.39 -96.54 16.26
N THR A 106 -99.54 -97.58 16.25
CA THR A 106 -98.26 -97.61 16.98
C THR A 106 -97.20 -96.81 16.22
N ASP A 107 -97.10 -97.00 14.91
CA ASP A 107 -96.16 -96.27 14.04
C ASP A 107 -96.42 -94.76 14.07
N ASN A 108 -97.70 -94.34 14.07
CA ASN A 108 -98.09 -92.94 14.21
C ASN A 108 -97.65 -92.32 15.57
N VAL A 109 -97.57 -93.11 16.64
CA VAL A 109 -97.06 -92.64 17.95
C VAL A 109 -95.55 -92.48 17.92
N ASP A 110 -94.82 -93.48 17.42
CA ASP A 110 -93.35 -93.43 17.26
C ASP A 110 -92.89 -92.27 16.34
N ILE A 111 -93.59 -92.04 15.23
CA ILE A 111 -93.36 -90.89 14.35
C ILE A 111 -93.67 -89.56 15.07
N SER A 112 -94.72 -89.50 15.88
CA SER A 112 -95.06 -88.29 16.65
C SER A 112 -94.01 -87.99 17.74
N GLU A 113 -93.50 -89.01 18.41
CA GLU A 113 -92.43 -88.88 19.41
C GLU A 113 -91.11 -88.41 18.78
N LYS A 114 -90.72 -88.99 17.64
CA LYS A 114 -89.55 -88.54 16.85
C LYS A 114 -89.69 -87.10 16.36
N ASN A 115 -90.88 -86.69 15.92
CA ASN A 115 -91.15 -85.31 15.52
C ASN A 115 -91.00 -84.33 16.71
N LEU A 116 -91.42 -84.72 17.92
CA LEU A 116 -91.22 -83.90 19.13
C LEU A 116 -89.74 -83.80 19.53
N ASP A 117 -88.97 -84.89 19.43
CA ASP A 117 -87.52 -84.90 19.64
C ASP A 117 -86.78 -83.98 18.64
N PHE A 118 -87.13 -84.05 17.35
CA PHE A 118 -86.57 -83.14 16.34
C PHE A 118 -86.94 -81.67 16.61
N ILE A 119 -88.19 -81.37 16.98
CA ILE A 119 -88.60 -80.01 17.35
C ILE A 119 -87.82 -79.51 18.58
N SER A 120 -87.60 -80.37 19.58
CA SER A 120 -86.79 -80.05 20.77
C SER A 120 -85.35 -79.69 20.39
N LYS A 121 -84.67 -80.55 19.62
CA LYS A 121 -83.29 -80.35 19.15
C LYS A 121 -83.14 -79.11 18.28
N ILE A 122 -84.11 -78.82 17.39
CA ILE A 122 -84.11 -77.59 16.58
C ILE A 122 -84.27 -76.34 17.47
N SER A 123 -85.06 -76.41 18.55
CA SER A 123 -85.22 -75.33 19.52
C SER A 123 -83.91 -75.10 20.31
N GLU A 124 -83.26 -76.16 20.76
CA GLU A 124 -81.98 -76.11 21.47
C GLU A 124 -80.84 -75.55 20.59
N MET A 125 -80.69 -76.04 19.35
CA MET A 125 -79.71 -75.49 18.40
C MET A 125 -79.94 -73.99 18.15
N LYS A 126 -81.19 -73.54 17.95
CA LYS A 126 -81.51 -72.12 17.79
C LYS A 126 -81.13 -71.29 19.01
N LYS A 127 -81.37 -71.81 20.22
CA LYS A 127 -80.99 -71.15 21.48
C LYS A 127 -79.47 -71.00 21.60
N ASN A 128 -78.71 -72.04 21.25
CA ASN A 128 -77.24 -72.01 21.32
C ASN A 128 -76.65 -71.03 20.31
N ILE A 129 -77.13 -71.03 19.06
CA ILE A 129 -76.71 -70.07 18.01
C ILE A 129 -76.98 -68.62 18.44
N GLU A 130 -78.15 -68.35 19.05
CA GLU A 130 -78.47 -67.01 19.52
C GLU A 130 -77.64 -66.59 20.75
N ASN A 131 -77.26 -67.53 21.64
CA ASN A 131 -76.32 -67.27 22.73
C ASN A 131 -74.92 -66.91 22.20
N GLU A 132 -74.33 -67.74 21.32
CA GLU A 132 -73.00 -67.51 20.72
C GLU A 132 -72.94 -66.17 19.99
N LYS A 133 -74.00 -65.84 19.24
CA LYS A 133 -74.17 -64.54 18.57
C LYS A 133 -74.16 -63.38 19.55
N ASN A 134 -74.84 -63.49 20.69
CA ASN A 134 -74.87 -62.43 21.71
C ASN A 134 -73.50 -62.28 22.41
N GLU A 135 -72.80 -63.37 22.73
CA GLU A 135 -71.42 -63.31 23.27
C GLU A 135 -70.43 -62.63 22.31
N ILE A 136 -70.53 -62.91 21.00
CA ILE A 136 -69.72 -62.26 19.97
C ILE A 136 -70.02 -60.76 19.89
N VAL A 137 -71.29 -60.36 19.97
CA VAL A 137 -71.69 -58.94 19.97
C VAL A 137 -71.17 -58.21 21.20
N GLU A 138 -71.36 -58.76 22.41
CA GLU A 138 -70.88 -58.16 23.66
C GLU A 138 -69.36 -57.99 23.66
N LYS A 139 -68.62 -59.04 23.25
CA LYS A 139 -67.16 -59.02 23.15
C LYS A 139 -66.67 -57.94 22.18
N ASN A 140 -67.26 -57.84 21.00
CA ASN A 140 -66.90 -56.84 20.00
C ASN A 140 -67.21 -55.41 20.48
N GLN A 141 -68.38 -55.20 21.11
CA GLN A 141 -68.77 -53.91 21.67
C GLN A 141 -67.81 -53.46 22.79
N LYS A 142 -67.38 -54.38 23.65
CA LYS A 142 -66.38 -54.10 24.68
C LYS A 142 -65.02 -53.72 24.09
N THR A 143 -64.50 -54.51 23.14
CA THR A 143 -63.20 -54.22 22.51
C THR A 143 -63.21 -52.88 21.75
N LEU A 144 -64.34 -52.51 21.14
CA LEU A 144 -64.49 -51.19 20.51
C LEU A 144 -64.41 -50.06 21.54
N GLY A 145 -65.15 -50.16 22.66
CA GLY A 145 -65.11 -49.14 23.72
C GLY A 145 -63.74 -48.98 24.41
N GLU A 146 -63.00 -50.08 24.58
CA GLU A 146 -61.63 -50.06 25.09
C GLU A 146 -60.68 -49.33 24.11
N LEU A 147 -60.84 -49.55 22.80
CA LEU A 147 -60.06 -48.87 21.75
C LEU A 147 -60.40 -47.38 21.62
N GLU A 148 -61.69 -47.02 21.69
CA GLU A 148 -62.14 -45.62 21.69
C GLU A 148 -61.58 -44.83 22.89
N ALA A 149 -61.60 -45.42 24.09
CA ALA A 149 -61.00 -44.82 25.28
C ALA A 149 -59.48 -44.59 25.11
N GLN A 150 -58.76 -45.58 24.58
CA GLN A 150 -57.32 -45.46 24.32
C GLN A 150 -57.02 -44.37 23.26
N HIS A 151 -57.83 -44.24 22.21
CA HIS A 151 -57.67 -43.15 21.25
C HIS A 151 -57.91 -41.77 21.88
N PHE A 152 -58.91 -41.64 22.75
CA PHE A 152 -59.21 -40.39 23.45
C PHE A 152 -58.08 -39.95 24.39
N GLU A 153 -57.50 -40.87 25.18
CA GLU A 153 -56.36 -40.58 26.05
C GLU A 153 -55.11 -40.14 25.27
N ASN A 154 -54.83 -40.79 24.13
CA ASN A 154 -53.74 -40.40 23.24
C ASN A 154 -53.96 -39.00 22.64
N ILE A 155 -55.18 -38.67 22.20
CA ILE A 155 -55.53 -37.35 21.68
C ILE A 155 -55.35 -36.27 22.75
N GLN A 156 -55.80 -36.50 23.99
CA GLN A 156 -55.58 -35.57 25.10
C GLN A 156 -54.09 -35.37 25.40
N THR A 157 -53.31 -36.45 25.45
CA THR A 157 -51.87 -36.41 25.73
C THR A 157 -51.09 -35.64 24.66
N LEU A 158 -51.41 -35.87 23.39
CA LEU A 158 -50.82 -35.12 22.26
C LEU A 158 -51.23 -33.64 22.28
N THR A 159 -52.50 -33.34 22.57
CA THR A 159 -53.01 -31.96 22.69
C THR A 159 -52.30 -31.20 23.81
N LYS A 160 -52.09 -31.84 24.97
CA LYS A 160 -51.34 -31.27 26.08
C LYS A 160 -49.90 -30.93 25.68
N ARG A 161 -49.17 -31.89 25.10
CA ARG A 161 -47.78 -31.68 24.64
C ARG A 161 -47.66 -30.59 23.57
N LEU A 162 -48.64 -30.47 22.68
CA LEU A 162 -48.70 -29.41 21.68
C LEU A 162 -48.82 -28.02 22.33
N ASN A 163 -49.69 -27.88 23.33
CA ASN A 163 -49.86 -26.63 24.07
C ASN A 163 -48.62 -26.26 24.90
N GLU A 164 -47.98 -27.25 25.53
CA GLU A 164 -46.71 -27.05 26.27
C GLU A 164 -45.59 -26.58 25.33
N ALA A 165 -45.39 -27.25 24.19
CA ALA A 165 -44.40 -26.84 23.19
C ALA A 165 -44.67 -25.45 22.57
N GLN A 166 -45.94 -25.06 22.42
CA GLN A 166 -46.32 -23.71 21.98
C GLN A 166 -45.99 -22.64 23.04
N ALA A 167 -46.17 -22.95 24.33
CA ALA A 167 -45.81 -22.03 25.41
C ALA A 167 -44.29 -21.79 25.46
N ASP A 168 -43.48 -22.85 25.41
CA ASP A 168 -42.01 -22.78 25.37
C ASP A 168 -41.51 -21.98 24.16
N MET A 169 -42.14 -22.14 22.99
CA MET A 169 -41.80 -21.36 21.78
C MET A 169 -42.15 -19.87 21.94
N ILE A 170 -43.24 -19.52 22.63
CA ILE A 170 -43.61 -18.14 22.91
C ILE A 170 -42.68 -17.51 23.95
N GLU A 171 -42.31 -18.23 25.01
CA GLU A 171 -41.40 -17.70 26.03
C GLU A 171 -39.98 -17.53 25.49
N SER A 172 -39.46 -18.52 24.76
CA SER A 172 -38.16 -18.39 24.09
C SER A 172 -38.17 -17.27 23.05
N SER A 173 -39.25 -17.08 22.28
CA SER A 173 -39.39 -15.93 21.38
C SER A 173 -39.32 -14.59 22.12
N LYS A 174 -39.99 -14.45 23.29
CA LYS A 174 -39.90 -13.24 24.14
C LYS A 174 -38.50 -13.04 24.73
N ALA A 175 -37.82 -14.11 25.13
CA ALA A 175 -36.46 -14.04 25.64
C ALA A 175 -35.47 -13.63 24.53
N TYR A 176 -35.66 -14.12 23.30
CA TYR A 176 -34.95 -13.63 22.13
C TYR A 176 -35.30 -12.18 21.84
N GLU A 177 -36.57 -11.79 21.87
CA GLU A 177 -37.04 -10.41 21.65
C GLU A 177 -36.47 -9.43 22.69
N LYS A 178 -36.30 -9.84 23.96
CA LYS A 178 -35.55 -9.02 24.93
C LYS A 178 -34.05 -8.99 24.63
N LYS A 179 -33.43 -10.11 24.22
CA LYS A 179 -32.08 -10.10 23.60
C LYS A 179 -32.03 -9.45 22.20
N ILE A 180 -33.09 -8.74 21.83
CA ILE A 180 -33.33 -7.96 20.61
C ILE A 180 -33.90 -6.57 21.00
N ILE A 181 -33.97 -6.27 22.31
CA ILE A 181 -34.20 -4.94 22.92
C ILE A 181 -33.02 -4.56 23.84
N ASP A 182 -32.19 -5.52 24.22
CA ASP A 182 -30.88 -5.32 24.85
C ASP A 182 -29.73 -5.47 23.79
N LEU A 183 -30.01 -5.40 22.45
CA LEU A 183 -29.07 -5.79 21.36
C LEU A 183 -28.85 -4.90 20.04
N GLU A 184 -29.23 -3.60 19.92
CA GLU A 184 -28.64 -2.42 19.14
C GLU A 184 -28.51 -0.88 19.76
N ASN A 185 -28.13 -0.55 21.06
CA ASN A 185 -28.30 0.68 21.98
C ASN A 185 -26.99 1.30 22.45
N ALA A 186 -26.09 0.50 23.01
CA ALA A 186 -24.91 0.96 23.72
C ALA A 186 -23.64 1.15 22.84
N ILE A 187 -23.65 1.32 21.52
CA ILE A 187 -24.63 1.03 20.46
C ILE A 187 -24.99 2.24 19.60
N ASN A 188 -26.24 2.74 19.68
CA ASN A 188 -26.49 4.17 19.49
C ASN A 188 -25.45 4.97 20.29
N GLU A 189 -25.19 4.64 21.56
CA GLU A 189 -24.16 5.26 22.39
C GLU A 189 -22.73 5.09 21.83
N ALA A 190 -22.40 3.92 21.26
CA ALA A 190 -21.09 3.67 20.64
C ALA A 190 -20.95 4.40 19.30
N LYS A 191 -22.00 4.38 18.47
CA LYS A 191 -22.09 5.07 17.18
C LYS A 191 -22.06 6.57 17.37
N ASN A 192 -22.82 7.11 18.33
CA ASN A 192 -22.80 8.51 18.73
C ASN A 192 -21.43 8.89 19.32
N GLY A 193 -20.84 8.00 20.14
CA GLY A 193 -19.52 8.18 20.73
C GLY A 193 -18.39 8.19 19.69
N ASP A 194 -18.48 7.36 18.66
CA ASP A 194 -17.53 7.33 17.54
C ASP A 194 -17.77 8.48 16.55
N GLU A 195 -19.03 8.86 16.30
CA GLU A 195 -19.37 10.04 15.48
C GLU A 195 -18.87 11.34 16.13
N SER A 196 -18.91 11.44 17.47
CA SER A 196 -18.28 12.55 18.21
C SER A 196 -16.76 12.58 18.00
N LYS A 197 -16.08 11.42 18.16
CA LYS A 197 -14.63 11.33 17.94
C LYS A 197 -14.23 11.68 16.50
N VAL A 198 -15.01 11.25 15.51
CA VAL A 198 -14.77 11.59 14.09
C VAL A 198 -14.84 13.10 13.90
N LYS A 199 -15.87 13.78 14.43
CA LYS A 199 -16.00 15.25 14.35
C LYS A 199 -14.85 15.98 15.04
N ASP A 200 -14.39 15.49 16.19
CA ASP A 200 -13.21 16.05 16.87
C ASP A 200 -11.92 15.85 16.05
N ILE A 201 -11.75 14.70 15.39
CA ILE A 201 -10.61 14.41 14.51
C ILE A 201 -10.64 15.32 13.28
N GLU A 202 -11.79 15.46 12.62
CA GLU A 202 -11.97 16.35 11.46
C GLU A 202 -11.68 17.82 11.82
N ALA A 203 -12.21 18.31 12.95
CA ALA A 203 -11.98 19.68 13.42
C ALA A 203 -10.51 19.96 13.79
N ASN A 204 -9.78 18.97 14.31
CA ASN A 204 -8.35 19.09 14.58
C ASN A 204 -7.51 18.99 13.29
N PHE A 205 -7.89 18.14 12.34
CA PHE A 205 -7.23 18.03 11.05
C PHE A 205 -7.38 19.31 10.21
N ALA A 206 -8.56 19.96 10.24
CA ALA A 206 -8.77 21.24 9.59
C ALA A 206 -7.82 22.33 10.13
N LYS A 207 -7.72 22.48 11.46
CA LYS A 207 -6.79 23.43 12.10
C LYS A 207 -5.32 23.13 11.78
N PHE A 208 -4.93 21.85 11.74
CA PHE A 208 -3.59 21.44 11.35
C PHE A 208 -3.29 21.82 9.89
N LYS A 209 -4.25 21.60 8.99
CA LYS A 209 -4.13 21.98 7.58
C LYS A 209 -3.96 23.49 7.41
N GLU A 210 -4.82 24.30 8.03
CA GLU A 210 -4.73 25.77 7.99
C GLU A 210 -3.38 26.28 8.51
N MET A 211 -2.88 25.72 9.62
CA MET A 211 -1.57 26.06 10.18
C MET A 211 -0.41 25.66 9.25
N ALA A 212 -0.51 24.50 8.57
CA ALA A 212 0.49 24.05 7.62
C ALA A 212 0.52 24.93 6.34
N GLU A 213 -0.64 25.31 5.81
CA GLU A 213 -0.75 26.19 4.64
C GLU A 213 -0.26 27.62 4.95
N ALA A 214 -0.55 28.14 6.15
CA ALA A 214 -0.01 29.41 6.64
C ALA A 214 1.53 29.37 6.79
N ASN A 215 2.08 28.35 7.46
CA ASN A 215 3.53 28.19 7.62
C ASN A 215 4.25 28.04 6.28
N TYR A 216 3.69 27.28 5.33
CA TYR A 216 4.26 27.14 3.99
C TYR A 216 4.28 28.47 3.23
N THR A 217 3.23 29.28 3.37
CA THR A 217 3.15 30.62 2.76
C THR A 217 4.21 31.55 3.34
N ALA A 218 4.35 31.60 4.67
CA ALA A 218 5.36 32.41 5.34
C ALA A 218 6.80 31.99 4.96
N LEU A 219 7.09 30.67 4.89
CA LEU A 219 8.39 30.19 4.41
C LEU A 219 8.67 30.58 2.95
N LYS A 220 7.64 30.59 2.09
CA LYS A 220 7.76 30.98 0.69
C LYS A 220 8.09 32.47 0.55
N GLU A 221 7.42 33.32 1.32
CA GLU A 221 7.68 34.77 1.35
C GLU A 221 9.09 35.07 1.88
N GLN A 222 9.50 34.43 2.98
CA GLN A 222 10.86 34.55 3.53
C GLN A 222 11.94 34.11 2.51
N ASN A 223 11.66 33.07 1.71
CA ASN A 223 12.57 32.63 0.64
C ASN A 223 12.69 33.68 -0.48
N ILE A 224 11.60 34.37 -0.83
CA ILE A 224 11.62 35.45 -1.82
C ILE A 224 12.44 36.65 -1.30
N GLU A 225 12.26 37.03 -0.03
CA GLU A 225 13.03 38.10 0.61
C GLU A 225 14.53 37.77 0.69
N LEU A 226 14.89 36.53 1.05
CA LEU A 226 16.27 36.04 1.04
C LEU A 226 16.90 36.10 -0.35
N ASN A 227 16.21 35.61 -1.39
CA ASN A 227 16.72 35.67 -2.77
C ASN A 227 16.87 37.12 -3.26
N THR A 228 15.95 38.01 -2.89
CA THR A 228 16.03 39.45 -3.22
C THR A 228 17.24 40.10 -2.52
N THR A 229 17.49 39.74 -1.26
CA THR A 229 18.65 40.20 -0.49
C THR A 229 19.97 39.69 -1.06
N LEU A 230 20.02 38.43 -1.51
CA LEU A 230 21.19 37.85 -2.19
C LEU A 230 21.51 38.59 -3.50
N ALA A 231 20.50 38.86 -4.33
CA ALA A 231 20.70 39.60 -5.58
C ALA A 231 21.24 41.03 -5.34
N GLN A 232 20.82 41.70 -4.25
CA GLN A 232 21.37 43.00 -3.85
C GLN A 232 22.83 42.88 -3.35
N LYS A 233 23.17 41.82 -2.61
CA LYS A 233 24.54 41.54 -2.17
C LYS A 233 25.48 41.29 -3.35
N ASP A 234 25.07 40.49 -4.33
CA ASP A 234 25.86 40.18 -5.53
C ASP A 234 26.09 41.43 -6.40
N ALA A 235 25.12 42.34 -6.47
CA ALA A 235 25.29 43.62 -7.14
C ALA A 235 26.35 44.50 -6.46
N LEU A 236 26.28 44.63 -5.13
CA LEU A 236 27.26 45.37 -4.32
C LEU A 236 28.67 44.77 -4.40
N ILE A 237 28.80 43.44 -4.46
CA ILE A 237 30.09 42.75 -4.63
C ILE A 237 30.70 43.13 -5.99
N LYS A 238 29.93 43.06 -7.09
CA LYS A 238 30.41 43.45 -8.43
C LYS A 238 30.80 44.92 -8.53
N GLU A 239 30.09 45.81 -7.82
CA GLU A 239 30.46 47.23 -7.75
C GLU A 239 31.79 47.43 -7.01
N TYR A 240 32.02 46.72 -5.91
CA TYR A 240 33.31 46.67 -5.21
C TYR A 240 34.44 46.10 -6.08
N GLU A 241 34.20 44.98 -6.77
CA GLU A 241 35.17 44.36 -7.68
C GLU A 241 35.58 45.32 -8.81
N ASN A 242 34.62 45.99 -9.44
CA ASN A 242 34.90 46.99 -10.48
C ASN A 242 35.70 48.19 -9.92
N THR A 243 35.33 48.69 -8.74
CA THR A 243 36.02 49.81 -8.08
C THR A 243 37.46 49.45 -7.72
N GLN A 244 37.70 48.25 -7.20
CA GLN A 244 39.04 47.76 -6.90
C GLN A 244 39.87 47.54 -8.17
N ASN A 245 39.29 46.98 -9.24
CA ASN A 245 39.98 46.80 -10.52
C ASN A 245 40.42 48.13 -11.17
N GLU A 246 39.60 49.20 -11.08
CA GLU A 246 40.01 50.55 -11.52
C GLU A 246 41.13 51.12 -10.62
N LYS A 247 41.10 50.87 -9.31
CA LYS A 247 42.16 51.29 -8.36
C LYS A 247 43.49 50.61 -8.66
N ASP A 248 43.51 49.28 -8.75
CA ASP A 248 44.69 48.46 -9.12
C ASP A 248 45.31 48.89 -10.46
N LYS A 249 44.45 49.28 -11.42
CA LYS A 249 44.84 49.73 -12.77
C LYS A 249 45.47 51.12 -12.74
N ASN A 250 45.00 52.03 -11.90
CA ASN A 250 45.62 53.34 -11.67
C ASN A 250 46.94 53.20 -10.90
N GLU A 251 47.00 52.41 -9.84
CA GLU A 251 48.24 52.16 -9.07
C GLU A 251 49.33 51.52 -9.96
N LYS A 252 48.98 50.56 -10.81
CA LYS A 252 49.92 50.00 -11.83
C LYS A 252 50.45 51.07 -12.80
N LYS A 253 49.63 52.06 -13.17
CA LYS A 253 50.01 53.14 -14.07
C LYS A 253 50.94 54.15 -13.40
N GLU A 254 50.71 54.45 -12.12
CA GLU A 254 51.57 55.30 -11.30
C GLU A 254 52.92 54.64 -11.01
N ILE A 255 52.93 53.34 -10.69
CA ILE A 255 54.16 52.53 -10.55
C ILE A 255 54.97 52.48 -11.86
N LEU A 256 54.31 52.50 -13.02
CA LEU A 256 55.00 52.55 -14.32
C LEU A 256 55.73 53.89 -14.51
N LEU A 257 55.04 55.01 -14.27
CA LEU A 257 55.60 56.36 -14.38
C LEU A 257 56.78 56.56 -13.42
N LEU A 258 56.65 56.09 -12.17
CA LEU A 258 57.74 56.13 -11.18
C LEU A 258 58.96 55.31 -11.61
N LYS A 259 58.77 54.16 -12.29
CA LYS A 259 59.89 53.39 -12.86
C LYS A 259 60.58 54.13 -14.01
N GLU A 260 59.83 54.77 -14.89
CA GLU A 260 60.38 55.59 -15.99
C GLU A 260 61.12 56.83 -15.46
N GLU A 261 60.69 57.40 -14.34
CA GLU A 261 61.37 58.51 -13.67
C GLU A 261 62.65 58.06 -12.94
N ILE A 262 62.61 56.91 -12.25
CA ILE A 262 63.81 56.31 -11.62
C ILE A 262 64.89 55.97 -12.66
N GLU A 263 64.54 55.38 -13.81
CA GLU A 263 65.55 55.11 -14.86
C GLU A 263 66.08 56.40 -15.51
N ARG A 264 65.27 57.45 -15.67
CA ARG A 264 65.78 58.76 -16.12
C ARG A 264 66.80 59.33 -15.14
N ALA A 265 66.43 59.47 -13.87
CA ALA A 265 67.33 59.97 -12.82
C ALA A 265 68.62 59.13 -12.69
N LYS A 266 68.53 57.80 -12.85
CA LYS A 266 69.66 56.87 -12.84
C LYS A 266 70.60 57.05 -14.04
N ASN A 267 70.09 57.37 -15.23
CA ASN A 267 70.91 57.67 -16.40
C ASN A 267 71.52 59.09 -16.34
N ASP A 268 70.80 60.07 -15.79
CA ASP A 268 71.33 61.41 -15.53
C ASP A 268 72.47 61.37 -14.50
N ALA A 269 72.29 60.67 -13.38
CA ALA A 269 73.33 60.48 -12.37
C ALA A 269 74.57 59.74 -12.93
N LYS A 270 74.38 58.75 -13.81
CA LYS A 270 75.46 58.07 -14.52
C LYS A 270 76.22 59.02 -15.45
N THR A 271 75.52 59.93 -16.12
CA THR A 271 76.09 60.94 -17.03
C THR A 271 76.88 61.99 -16.26
N GLN A 272 76.34 62.48 -15.14
CA GLN A 272 77.06 63.38 -14.22
C GLN A 272 78.31 62.72 -13.65
N LYS A 273 78.22 61.45 -13.19
CA LYS A 273 79.39 60.70 -12.69
C LYS A 273 80.50 60.61 -13.73
N PHE A 274 80.17 60.30 -14.99
CA PHE A 274 81.15 60.28 -16.08
C PHE A 274 81.79 61.66 -16.35
N SER A 275 81.02 62.75 -16.23
CA SER A 275 81.55 64.10 -16.32
C SER A 275 82.56 64.41 -15.20
N TYR A 276 82.22 64.10 -13.95
CA TYR A 276 83.10 64.32 -12.80
C TYR A 276 84.35 63.43 -12.84
N GLU A 277 84.23 62.16 -13.26
CA GLU A 277 85.41 61.28 -13.46
C GLU A 277 86.35 61.84 -14.54
N LYS A 278 85.81 62.45 -15.60
CA LYS A 278 86.61 63.13 -16.63
C LYS A 278 87.31 64.39 -16.11
N GLU A 279 86.63 65.21 -15.30
CA GLU A 279 87.22 66.41 -14.68
C GLU A 279 88.30 66.06 -13.65
N ILE A 280 88.08 65.02 -12.82
CA ILE A 280 89.06 64.52 -11.84
C ILE A 280 90.33 64.01 -12.55
N ASN A 281 90.19 63.27 -13.64
CA ASN A 281 91.34 62.79 -14.41
C ASN A 281 92.12 63.97 -15.01
N ALA A 282 91.44 64.95 -15.63
CA ALA A 282 92.10 66.13 -16.18
C ALA A 282 92.81 67.00 -15.12
N LEU A 283 92.26 67.08 -13.89
CA LEU A 283 92.91 67.72 -12.75
C LEU A 283 94.15 66.94 -12.29
N THR A 284 94.08 65.60 -12.30
CA THR A 284 95.19 64.72 -11.91
C THR A 284 96.34 64.79 -12.92
N ASP A 285 96.05 64.70 -14.22
CA ASP A 285 97.03 64.87 -15.30
C ASP A 285 97.72 66.24 -15.22
N GLY A 286 96.94 67.30 -14.92
CA GLY A 286 97.47 68.65 -14.68
C GLY A 286 98.39 68.75 -13.47
N PHE A 287 98.05 68.08 -12.35
CA PHE A 287 98.89 68.01 -11.15
C PHE A 287 100.19 67.25 -11.40
N GLU A 288 100.12 66.09 -12.05
CA GLU A 288 101.30 65.26 -12.35
C GLU A 288 102.25 65.98 -13.33
N THR A 289 101.68 66.75 -14.28
CA THR A 289 102.44 67.63 -15.18
C THR A 289 103.15 68.76 -14.41
N GLN A 290 102.45 69.46 -13.51
CA GLN A 290 103.07 70.51 -12.68
C GLN A 290 104.17 69.96 -11.77
N LYS A 291 103.94 68.78 -11.17
CA LYS A 291 104.92 68.08 -10.34
C LYS A 291 106.18 67.75 -11.14
N SER A 292 106.04 67.17 -12.34
CA SER A 292 107.19 66.85 -13.21
C SER A 292 108.01 68.09 -13.60
N VAL A 293 107.35 69.22 -13.88
CA VAL A 293 108.03 70.51 -14.15
C VAL A 293 108.77 71.04 -12.91
N MET A 294 108.19 70.90 -11.71
CA MET A 294 108.88 71.29 -10.46
C MET A 294 110.07 70.36 -10.13
N GLU A 295 109.97 69.07 -10.43
CA GLU A 295 111.05 68.10 -10.26
C GLU A 295 112.23 68.37 -11.23
N ASP A 296 111.94 68.75 -12.48
CA ASP A 296 112.94 69.21 -13.47
C ASP A 296 113.58 70.56 -13.07
N GLU A 297 112.80 71.54 -12.59
CA GLU A 297 113.37 72.77 -12.01
C GLU A 297 114.24 72.52 -10.77
N LEU A 298 113.85 71.57 -9.90
CA LEU A 298 114.65 71.17 -8.75
C LEU A 298 115.95 70.48 -9.18
N SER A 299 115.91 69.59 -10.18
CA SER A 299 117.11 68.96 -10.74
C SER A 299 118.07 69.99 -11.34
N LYS A 300 117.55 70.96 -12.11
CA LYS A 300 118.36 72.06 -12.66
C LYS A 300 118.98 72.95 -11.57
N LYS A 301 118.27 73.18 -10.46
CA LYS A 301 118.81 73.93 -9.30
C LYS A 301 119.83 73.11 -8.51
N ALA A 302 119.62 71.80 -8.35
CA ALA A 302 120.57 70.89 -7.69
C ALA A 302 121.89 70.77 -8.46
N ASN A 303 121.84 70.55 -9.78
CA ASN A 303 123.03 70.51 -10.63
C ASN A 303 123.81 71.84 -10.54
N LYS A 304 123.09 72.97 -10.53
CA LYS A 304 123.70 74.30 -10.38
C LYS A 304 124.23 74.62 -8.97
N ILE A 305 123.87 73.83 -7.96
CA ILE A 305 124.53 73.86 -6.65
C ILE A 305 125.84 73.05 -6.71
N ILE A 306 125.84 71.88 -7.35
CA ILE A 306 127.05 71.06 -7.57
C ILE A 306 128.10 71.86 -8.36
N ASP A 307 127.71 72.55 -9.44
CA ASP A 307 128.58 73.46 -10.21
C ASP A 307 129.26 74.54 -9.32
N LEU A 308 128.55 75.01 -8.29
CA LEU A 308 129.03 76.03 -7.37
C LEU A 308 129.87 75.44 -6.21
N GLU A 309 129.61 74.21 -5.80
CA GLU A 309 130.38 73.48 -4.80
C GLU A 309 131.75 73.07 -5.37
N GLU A 310 131.82 72.55 -6.61
CA GLU A 310 133.09 72.30 -7.31
C GLU A 310 133.92 73.60 -7.49
N ALA A 311 133.25 74.70 -7.86
CA ALA A 311 133.89 76.01 -7.97
C ALA A 311 134.40 76.54 -6.62
N LEU A 312 133.73 76.20 -5.50
CA LEU A 312 134.15 76.58 -4.16
C LEU A 312 135.35 75.74 -3.68
N GLU A 313 135.35 74.43 -3.94
CA GLU A 313 136.42 73.51 -3.52
C GLU A 313 137.73 73.77 -4.29
N SER A 314 137.64 74.14 -5.57
CA SER A 314 138.75 74.66 -6.39
C SER A 314 139.35 75.96 -5.82
N ASN A 315 138.51 76.86 -5.28
CA ASN A 315 139.00 78.07 -4.60
C ASN A 315 139.61 77.76 -3.22
N GLN A 316 139.08 76.79 -2.47
CA GLN A 316 139.63 76.41 -1.16
C GLN A 316 141.00 75.74 -1.24
N THR A 317 141.22 74.89 -2.26
CA THR A 317 142.56 74.33 -2.55
C THR A 317 143.53 75.44 -2.95
N THR A 318 143.13 76.33 -3.87
CA THR A 318 143.94 77.50 -4.27
C THR A 318 144.26 78.48 -3.13
N LEU A 319 143.45 78.52 -2.05
CA LEU A 319 143.74 79.30 -0.85
C LEU A 319 144.75 78.63 0.09
N LYS A 320 144.67 77.30 0.28
CA LYS A 320 145.56 76.57 1.21
C LYS A 320 147.03 76.70 0.83
N ASP A 321 147.34 76.55 -0.46
CA ASP A 321 148.73 76.56 -0.94
C ASP A 321 149.36 77.96 -0.96
N LYS A 322 148.60 79.02 -0.69
CA LYS A 322 149.08 80.42 -0.66
C LYS A 322 149.21 81.02 0.75
N ILE A 323 148.84 80.28 1.79
CA ILE A 323 148.89 80.76 3.18
C ILE A 323 150.23 80.44 3.88
N TYR A 324 151.12 79.63 3.28
CA TYR A 324 152.39 79.23 3.89
C TYR A 324 153.60 80.14 3.56
N GLU A 325 153.54 81.01 2.55
CA GLU A 325 154.70 81.80 2.07
C GLU A 325 154.63 83.33 2.31
N LEU A 326 153.66 83.82 3.10
CA LEU A 326 153.38 85.28 3.16
C LEU A 326 153.33 85.93 4.56
N ASP A 327 153.90 85.28 5.59
CA ASP A 327 153.95 85.84 6.96
C ASP A 327 155.26 86.58 7.31
N GLU A 328 156.11 86.93 6.32
CA GLU A 328 157.38 87.65 6.58
C GLU A 328 157.73 88.81 5.59
N ILE A 329 156.76 89.43 4.91
CA ILE A 329 157.02 90.64 4.08
C ILE A 329 156.03 91.81 4.32
N LYS A 330 156.47 92.78 5.13
CA LYS A 330 156.04 94.21 5.22
C LYS A 330 154.58 94.47 5.67
N LYS A 331 154.25 95.35 6.64
CA LYS A 331 154.86 96.58 7.19
C LYS A 331 154.86 97.80 6.24
N ASN A 332 153.71 98.47 6.04
CA ASN A 332 153.60 99.95 5.92
C ASN A 332 152.16 100.54 5.74
N LEU A 333 151.98 101.79 6.23
CA LEU A 333 150.96 102.83 5.90
C LEU A 333 149.56 102.83 6.59
N ASN A 334 148.93 104.04 6.65
CA ASN A 334 148.14 104.53 7.80
C ASN A 334 147.19 105.75 7.52
N SER A 335 146.40 106.20 8.53
CA SER A 335 145.65 107.50 8.70
C SER A 335 144.30 107.69 7.93
N LYS A 336 143.41 108.72 8.14
CA LYS A 336 143.50 110.04 8.83
C LYS A 336 142.12 110.69 9.27
N ASP A 337 142.13 111.48 10.36
CA ASP A 337 141.41 112.72 10.88
C ASP A 337 140.17 113.36 10.14
N LEU A 338 139.22 114.15 10.69
CA LEU A 338 139.01 115.06 11.88
C LEU A 338 139.53 116.54 11.74
N ALA A 339 138.95 117.65 12.28
CA ALA A 339 137.62 118.03 12.86
C ALA A 339 137.51 119.59 13.14
N VAL A 340 136.42 120.12 13.77
CA VAL A 340 136.24 121.49 14.42
C VAL A 340 136.03 122.72 13.45
N GLU A 341 135.31 123.86 13.68
CA GLU A 341 134.46 124.57 14.73
C GLU A 341 133.26 125.32 14.01
N ASN A 342 132.20 126.05 14.49
CA ASN A 342 131.64 126.78 15.68
C ASN A 342 132.10 128.24 16.04
N TYR A 343 131.15 129.19 16.30
CA TYR A 343 131.19 130.32 17.31
C TYR A 343 129.90 131.20 17.39
N ASN A 344 129.82 132.19 18.31
CA ASN A 344 128.60 132.91 18.77
C ASN A 344 128.84 134.42 19.10
N GLY A 345 127.83 135.32 19.09
CA GLY A 345 128.00 136.76 19.44
C GLY A 345 126.75 137.67 19.30
N LYS A 346 126.64 138.76 20.09
CA LYS A 346 125.39 139.56 20.26
C LYS A 346 125.62 141.08 20.42
N ASN A 347 124.67 141.89 19.93
CA ASN A 347 124.08 143.12 20.54
C ASN A 347 124.11 144.44 19.72
N LEU A 348 122.93 144.97 19.37
CA LEU A 348 122.54 146.39 19.61
C LEU A 348 121.02 146.59 19.48
N GLU A 349 120.40 147.27 20.45
CA GLU A 349 118.94 147.20 20.71
C GLU A 349 118.11 148.30 20.01
N LEU A 350 118.06 148.28 18.67
CA LEU A 350 117.07 149.08 17.92
C LEU A 350 116.44 148.34 16.73
N ASN A 351 117.20 147.48 16.03
CA ASN A 351 116.64 146.61 14.98
C ASN A 351 115.87 145.39 15.54
N ALA A 352 116.00 145.11 16.84
CA ALA A 352 115.40 143.94 17.49
C ALA A 352 113.87 143.93 17.40
N SER A 353 113.21 145.06 17.60
CA SER A 353 111.73 145.14 17.63
C SER A 353 111.10 144.92 16.25
N LEU A 354 111.73 145.40 15.17
CA LEU A 354 111.23 145.21 13.81
C LEU A 354 111.40 143.75 13.36
N ALA A 355 112.56 143.14 13.68
CA ALA A 355 112.82 141.72 13.45
C ALA A 355 111.90 140.82 14.28
N ALA A 356 111.61 141.19 15.53
CA ALA A 356 110.67 140.46 16.39
C ALA A 356 109.24 140.50 15.84
N LEU A 357 108.79 141.63 15.27
CA LEU A 357 107.46 141.73 14.67
C LEU A 357 107.35 140.88 13.39
N HIS A 358 108.34 140.97 12.50
CA HIS A 358 108.38 140.13 11.29
C HIS A 358 108.49 138.63 11.61
N LYS A 359 109.30 138.26 12.60
CA LYS A 359 109.35 136.87 13.07
C LYS A 359 108.01 136.44 13.66
N SER A 360 107.43 137.21 14.57
CA SER A 360 106.13 136.88 15.19
C SER A 360 105.02 136.71 14.15
N PHE A 361 105.02 137.51 13.07
CA PHE A 361 104.06 137.38 11.97
C PHE A 361 104.30 136.11 11.12
N ASN A 362 105.56 135.78 10.82
CA ASN A 362 105.90 134.54 10.11
C ASN A 362 105.59 133.29 10.96
N ASP A 363 105.98 133.29 12.25
CA ASP A 363 105.67 132.25 13.21
C ASP A 363 104.14 132.05 13.34
N LEU A 364 103.34 133.13 13.35
CA LEU A 364 101.87 133.05 13.31
C LEU A 364 101.35 132.45 12.00
N LYS A 365 101.89 132.88 10.86
CA LYS A 365 101.48 132.44 9.52
C LYS A 365 101.74 130.95 9.32
N GLU A 366 102.92 130.48 9.72
CA GLU A 366 103.31 129.06 9.67
C GLU A 366 102.46 128.22 10.61
N LYS A 367 102.22 128.69 11.84
CA LYS A 367 101.37 128.00 12.83
C LYS A 367 99.90 127.92 12.39
N ASN A 368 99.38 128.93 11.69
CA ASN A 368 98.04 128.91 11.11
C ASN A 368 97.96 127.98 9.88
N LEU A 369 98.98 127.97 9.03
CA LEU A 369 99.04 127.05 7.88
C LEU A 369 99.07 125.59 8.36
N LYS A 370 99.81 125.30 9.44
CA LYS A 370 99.88 123.98 10.06
C LYS A 370 98.55 123.57 10.70
N SER A 371 97.87 124.46 11.43
CA SER A 371 96.54 124.13 11.99
C SER A 371 95.49 123.94 10.88
N GLU A 372 95.60 124.62 9.75
CA GLU A 372 94.71 124.40 8.59
C GLU A 372 94.94 123.02 7.95
N GLN A 373 96.19 122.54 7.89
CA GLN A 373 96.52 121.17 7.45
C GLN A 373 96.02 120.12 8.45
N GLU A 374 96.24 120.32 9.75
CA GLU A 374 95.79 119.41 10.81
C GLU A 374 94.25 119.30 10.84
N ASN A 375 93.52 120.41 10.65
CA ASN A 375 92.06 120.41 10.53
C ASN A 375 91.54 119.70 9.27
N LYS A 376 92.27 119.76 8.14
CA LYS A 376 91.91 119.01 6.92
C LYS A 376 92.07 117.51 7.14
N LEU A 377 93.19 117.08 7.70
CA LEU A 377 93.45 115.67 8.04
C LEU A 377 92.42 115.13 9.06
N ALA A 378 92.04 115.94 10.05
CA ALA A 378 90.98 115.59 11.00
C ALA A 378 89.62 115.39 10.32
N ASN A 379 89.23 116.28 9.40
CA ASN A 379 88.00 116.13 8.61
C ASN A 379 88.03 114.92 7.67
N GLU A 380 89.18 114.57 7.08
CA GLU A 380 89.34 113.37 6.26
C GLU A 380 89.14 112.09 7.10
N ASN A 381 89.74 112.03 8.29
CA ASN A 381 89.55 110.92 9.24
C ASN A 381 88.08 110.81 9.71
N ILE A 382 87.42 111.93 10.04
CA ILE A 382 85.99 111.94 10.41
C ILE A 382 85.12 111.41 9.27
N ASN A 383 85.42 111.80 8.01
CA ASN A 383 84.70 111.30 6.84
C ASN A 383 84.97 109.80 6.55
N SER A 384 86.15 109.28 6.89
CA SER A 384 86.44 107.84 6.82
C SER A 384 85.64 107.05 7.86
N LEU A 385 85.72 107.45 9.13
CA LEU A 385 84.98 106.83 10.24
C LEU A 385 83.47 106.87 10.01
N LYS A 386 82.93 107.94 9.42
CA LYS A 386 81.51 108.02 9.06
C LYS A 386 81.12 106.98 8.00
N LYS A 387 81.94 106.77 6.96
CA LYS A 387 81.71 105.72 5.95
C LYS A 387 81.81 104.31 6.53
N GLU A 388 82.68 104.10 7.51
CA GLU A 388 82.80 102.82 8.23
C GLU A 388 81.58 102.57 9.14
N LEU A 389 81.09 103.58 9.83
CA LEU A 389 79.85 103.51 10.62
C LEU A 389 78.62 103.22 9.72
N GLU A 390 78.51 103.87 8.56
CA GLU A 390 77.46 103.58 7.57
C GLU A 390 77.53 102.14 7.05
N ARG A 391 78.74 101.60 6.80
CA ARG A 391 78.96 100.18 6.44
C ARG A 391 78.58 99.23 7.58
N ALA A 392 78.98 99.53 8.82
CA ALA A 392 78.65 98.71 9.99
C ALA A 392 77.14 98.64 10.24
N ASN A 393 76.43 99.77 10.10
CA ASN A 393 74.97 99.84 10.21
C ASN A 393 74.27 99.03 9.10
N LEU A 394 74.79 99.05 7.86
CA LEU A 394 74.30 98.19 6.77
C LEU A 394 74.50 96.70 7.06
N ILE A 395 75.64 96.31 7.65
CA ILE A 395 75.93 94.92 8.03
C ILE A 395 75.00 94.47 9.17
N ASN A 396 74.84 95.27 10.22
CA ASN A 396 73.93 94.96 11.34
C ASN A 396 72.48 94.78 10.85
N LYS A 397 71.97 95.69 10.01
CA LYS A 397 70.62 95.60 9.45
C LYS A 397 70.42 94.36 8.55
N LYS A 398 71.49 93.89 7.89
CA LYS A 398 71.47 92.61 7.16
C LYS A 398 71.42 91.43 8.13
N LEU A 399 72.20 91.46 9.22
CA LEU A 399 72.25 90.42 10.24
C LEU A 399 70.92 90.28 11.00
N GLU A 400 70.29 91.40 11.36
CA GLU A 400 68.94 91.45 11.95
C GLU A 400 67.92 90.74 11.05
N LYS A 401 67.94 91.05 9.74
CA LYS A 401 67.06 90.36 8.78
C LYS A 401 67.35 88.86 8.73
N GLN A 402 68.62 88.45 8.66
CA GLN A 402 68.98 87.03 8.64
C GLN A 402 68.51 86.28 9.90
N ASN A 403 68.57 86.93 11.08
CA ASN A 403 68.03 86.36 12.32
C ASN A 403 66.49 86.24 12.30
N LEU A 404 65.77 87.20 11.71
CA LEU A 404 64.31 87.12 11.54
C LEU A 404 63.92 86.00 10.56
N ASP A 405 64.58 85.93 9.40
CA ASP A 405 64.35 84.90 8.39
C ASP A 405 64.67 83.48 8.94
N ALA A 406 65.73 83.35 9.75
CA ALA A 406 66.08 82.11 10.45
C ALA A 406 65.04 81.70 11.51
N ASN A 407 64.59 82.64 12.36
CA ASN A 407 63.57 82.36 13.38
C ASN A 407 62.22 81.97 12.77
N ALA A 408 61.83 82.58 11.64
CA ALA A 408 60.65 82.18 10.89
C ALA A 408 60.78 80.73 10.37
N SER A 409 61.93 80.39 9.79
CA SER A 409 62.24 79.04 9.30
C SER A 409 62.20 77.99 10.43
N LEU A 410 62.75 78.31 11.60
CA LEU A 410 62.79 77.42 12.78
C LEU A 410 61.38 77.20 13.35
N SER A 411 60.54 78.25 13.39
CA SER A 411 59.13 78.16 13.77
C SER A 411 58.33 77.24 12.84
N GLU A 412 58.53 77.36 11.52
CA GLU A 412 57.89 76.47 10.54
C GLU A 412 58.38 75.02 10.67
N LEU A 413 59.68 74.80 10.93
CA LEU A 413 60.26 73.48 11.13
C LEU A 413 59.68 72.79 12.38
N ASN A 414 59.54 73.51 13.49
CA ASN A 414 58.90 73.00 14.71
C ASN A 414 57.41 72.66 14.46
N LYS A 415 56.69 73.49 13.70
CA LYS A 415 55.30 73.19 13.33
C LYS A 415 55.19 71.91 12.47
N LYS A 416 56.11 71.70 11.54
CA LYS A 416 56.21 70.47 10.73
C LYS A 416 56.60 69.25 11.58
N LEU A 417 57.51 69.40 12.54
CA LEU A 417 57.90 68.34 13.46
C LEU A 417 56.71 67.86 14.31
N ASN A 418 55.98 68.78 14.95
CA ASN A 418 54.82 68.44 15.78
C ASN A 418 53.73 67.69 15.00
N LEU A 419 53.44 68.11 13.75
CA LEU A 419 52.52 67.41 12.86
C LEU A 419 53.03 66.01 12.45
N SER A 420 54.34 65.85 12.33
CA SER A 420 54.96 64.53 12.07
C SER A 420 54.86 63.61 13.28
N GLU A 421 55.08 64.11 14.50
CA GLU A 421 54.93 63.33 15.73
C GLU A 421 53.48 62.89 15.97
N GLU A 422 52.52 63.79 15.70
CA GLU A 422 51.08 63.47 15.81
C GLU A 422 50.64 62.44 14.77
N SER A 423 51.11 62.54 13.52
CA SER A 423 50.82 61.52 12.49
C SER A 423 51.45 60.15 12.82
N PHE A 424 52.68 60.13 13.34
CA PHE A 424 53.34 58.90 13.78
C PHE A 424 52.62 58.25 14.98
N LYS A 425 52.13 59.07 15.92
CA LYS A 425 51.31 58.61 17.06
C LYS A 425 50.01 57.96 16.58
N ASN A 426 49.30 58.62 15.65
CA ASN A 426 48.05 58.10 15.08
C ASN A 426 48.28 56.77 14.35
N ALA A 427 49.30 56.69 13.48
CA ALA A 427 49.66 55.45 12.79
C ALA A 427 50.04 54.31 13.77
N ARG A 428 50.70 54.64 14.89
CA ARG A 428 51.04 53.66 15.93
C ARG A 428 49.81 53.15 16.69
N ASP A 429 48.81 53.98 16.93
CA ASP A 429 47.57 53.57 17.58
C ASP A 429 46.65 52.81 16.61
N GLU A 430 46.59 53.20 15.33
CA GLU A 430 45.95 52.40 14.26
C GLU A 430 46.56 50.98 14.19
N LEU A 431 47.89 50.86 14.22
CA LEU A 431 48.58 49.57 14.22
C LEU A 431 48.14 48.66 15.39
N LYS A 432 47.93 49.22 16.59
CA LYS A 432 47.38 48.47 17.74
C LYS A 432 45.93 48.04 17.50
N THR A 433 45.10 48.86 16.86
CA THR A 433 43.72 48.46 16.51
C THR A 433 43.71 47.36 15.45
N LEU A 434 44.68 47.35 14.53
CA LEU A 434 44.82 46.32 13.51
C LEU A 434 45.33 45.00 14.09
N ASP A 435 46.33 45.04 14.98
CA ASP A 435 46.81 43.86 15.72
C ASP A 435 45.68 43.24 16.58
N THR A 436 44.97 44.05 17.36
CA THR A 436 43.87 43.56 18.22
C THR A 436 42.66 43.06 17.41
N LYS A 437 42.42 43.55 16.19
CA LYS A 437 41.48 42.95 15.23
C LYS A 437 41.99 41.61 14.70
N THR A 438 43.25 41.53 14.28
CA THR A 438 43.88 40.32 13.75
C THR A 438 43.89 39.19 14.78
N ASN A 439 44.29 39.48 16.02
CA ASN A 439 44.29 38.50 17.11
C ASN A 439 42.89 37.99 17.48
N LYS A 440 41.84 38.84 17.36
CA LYS A 440 40.45 38.37 17.47
C LYS A 440 40.05 37.46 16.31
N PHE A 441 40.38 37.82 15.07
CA PHE A 441 40.05 37.03 13.88
C PHE A 441 40.72 35.65 13.90
N LEU A 442 42.01 35.58 14.27
CA LEU A 442 42.74 34.32 14.46
C LEU A 442 42.10 33.43 15.52
N LYS A 443 41.63 34.01 16.64
CA LYS A 443 40.89 33.26 17.66
C LYS A 443 39.56 32.70 17.12
N THR A 444 38.78 33.50 16.40
CA THR A 444 37.52 33.03 15.79
C THR A 444 37.76 31.92 14.77
N LEU A 445 38.81 32.01 13.94
CA LEU A 445 39.18 30.93 13.02
C LEU A 445 39.55 29.63 13.76
N PHE A 446 40.25 29.72 14.89
CA PHE A 446 40.58 28.55 15.71
C PHE A 446 39.34 27.88 16.32
N GLU A 447 38.41 28.68 16.85
CA GLU A 447 37.12 28.21 17.40
C GLU A 447 36.23 27.58 16.32
N GLN A 448 36.21 28.15 15.11
CA GLN A 448 35.53 27.57 13.94
C GLN A 448 36.17 26.24 13.51
N ASN A 449 37.49 26.15 13.44
CA ASN A 449 38.19 24.91 13.03
C ASN A 449 37.97 23.77 14.05
N GLN A 450 37.97 24.08 15.35
CA GLN A 450 37.60 23.12 16.40
C GLN A 450 36.14 22.65 16.26
N THR A 451 35.22 23.57 15.92
CA THR A 451 33.80 23.24 15.68
C THR A 451 33.63 22.32 14.46
N ILE A 452 34.34 22.59 13.36
CA ILE A 452 34.34 21.75 12.15
C ILE A 452 34.83 20.34 12.48
N SER A 453 35.94 20.21 13.21
CA SER A 453 36.49 18.90 13.62
C SER A 453 35.46 18.05 14.40
N LEU A 454 34.75 18.66 15.37
CA LEU A 454 33.69 17.99 16.13
C LEU A 454 32.50 17.57 15.24
N GLN A 455 32.12 18.39 14.25
CA GLN A 455 31.07 18.03 13.29
C GLN A 455 31.51 16.89 12.36
N THR A 456 32.76 16.88 11.88
CA THR A 456 33.32 15.79 11.08
C THR A 456 33.34 14.47 11.85
N GLN A 457 33.74 14.49 13.13
CA GLN A 457 33.69 13.30 13.99
C GLN A 457 32.25 12.77 14.14
N LYS A 458 31.27 13.65 14.34
CA LYS A 458 29.85 13.28 14.46
C LYS A 458 29.27 12.70 13.16
N LEU A 459 29.67 13.24 12.00
CA LEU A 459 29.30 12.68 10.70
C LEU A 459 29.84 11.24 10.51
N GLY A 460 31.07 10.97 10.93
CA GLY A 460 31.65 9.62 10.88
C GLY A 460 30.92 8.60 11.77
N LEU A 461 30.44 9.02 12.95
CA LEU A 461 29.59 8.17 13.80
C LEU A 461 28.25 7.87 13.12
N ASN A 462 27.56 8.89 12.60
CA ASN A 462 26.27 8.72 11.91
C ASN A 462 26.36 7.77 10.70
N ASP A 463 27.43 7.83 9.91
CA ASP A 463 27.66 6.91 8.78
C ASP A 463 27.86 5.46 9.24
N SER A 464 28.50 5.24 10.38
CA SER A 464 28.64 3.90 10.98
C SER A 464 27.30 3.33 11.48
N GLU A 465 26.42 4.18 12.03
CA GLU A 465 25.05 3.78 12.42
C GLU A 465 24.19 3.49 11.19
N LEU A 466 24.30 4.29 10.13
CA LEU A 466 23.58 4.08 8.87
C LEU A 466 23.94 2.72 8.23
N LYS A 467 25.23 2.35 8.24
CA LYS A 467 25.71 1.04 7.76
C LYS A 467 25.19 -0.13 8.61
N ASN A 468 25.12 0.06 9.94
CA ASN A 468 24.54 -0.92 10.87
C ASN A 468 23.03 -1.12 10.63
N LEU A 469 22.29 -0.04 10.39
CA LEU A 469 20.86 -0.09 10.04
C LEU A 469 20.63 -0.74 8.67
N SER A 470 21.44 -0.42 7.65
CA SER A 470 21.36 -1.06 6.32
C SER A 470 21.60 -2.57 6.41
N ALA A 471 22.61 -3.03 7.16
CA ALA A 471 22.84 -4.47 7.37
C ALA A 471 21.64 -5.17 8.06
N LYS A 472 20.98 -4.50 9.00
CA LYS A 472 19.76 -5.01 9.68
C LYS A 472 18.52 -5.03 8.78
N ILE A 473 18.45 -4.16 7.77
CA ILE A 473 17.39 -4.18 6.75
C ILE A 473 17.60 -5.37 5.81
N ASN A 474 18.82 -5.54 5.27
CA ASN A 474 19.13 -6.65 4.36
C ASN A 474 18.84 -8.02 5.00
N LEU A 475 19.21 -8.22 6.28
CA LEU A 475 18.89 -9.43 7.06
C LEU A 475 17.39 -9.66 7.28
N LYS A 476 16.57 -8.60 7.24
CA LYS A 476 15.10 -8.72 7.30
C LYS A 476 14.52 -9.06 5.93
N ASP A 477 15.05 -8.48 4.85
CA ASP A 477 14.58 -8.74 3.48
C ASP A 477 14.89 -10.18 3.04
N GLU A 478 16.05 -10.74 3.44
CA GLU A 478 16.36 -12.16 3.25
C GLU A 478 15.35 -13.06 3.99
N LYS A 479 14.98 -12.69 5.22
CA LYS A 479 14.01 -13.44 6.03
C LYS A 479 12.57 -13.29 5.54
N ILE A 480 12.23 -12.18 4.89
CA ILE A 480 10.94 -12.01 4.19
C ILE A 480 10.88 -12.97 3.00
N LYS A 481 11.93 -13.04 2.16
CA LYS A 481 12.00 -14.00 1.03
C LYS A 481 11.94 -15.46 1.47
N GLU A 482 12.53 -15.80 2.61
CA GLU A 482 12.39 -17.13 3.24
C GLU A 482 10.92 -17.44 3.57
N LEU A 483 10.21 -16.49 4.20
CA LEU A 483 8.79 -16.63 4.53
C LEU A 483 7.87 -16.66 3.30
N GLU A 484 8.17 -15.88 2.25
CA GLU A 484 7.43 -15.89 0.98
C GLU A 484 7.57 -17.24 0.25
N ASN A 485 8.77 -17.83 0.24
CA ASN A 485 8.98 -19.18 -0.30
C ASN A 485 8.23 -20.24 0.52
N ASN A 486 8.29 -20.19 1.84
CA ASN A 486 7.58 -21.12 2.73
C ASN A 486 6.06 -21.00 2.58
N LEU A 487 5.52 -19.79 2.44
CA LEU A 487 4.11 -19.55 2.14
C LEU A 487 3.73 -20.14 0.78
N THR A 488 4.55 -19.94 -0.25
CA THR A 488 4.32 -20.47 -1.60
C THR A 488 4.28 -22.00 -1.61
N GLN A 489 5.22 -22.67 -0.94
CA GLN A 489 5.20 -24.13 -0.79
C GLN A 489 3.96 -24.61 -0.01
N THR A 490 3.58 -23.91 1.06
CA THR A 490 2.39 -24.23 1.86
C THR A 490 1.11 -24.11 1.02
N SER A 491 0.98 -23.06 0.20
CA SER A 491 -0.14 -22.86 -0.71
C SER A 491 -0.21 -23.93 -1.80
N GLN A 492 0.93 -24.36 -2.36
CA GLN A 492 0.98 -25.49 -3.31
C GLN A 492 0.55 -26.81 -2.65
N MET A 493 1.02 -27.09 -1.43
CA MET A 493 0.64 -28.31 -0.70
C MET A 493 -0.84 -28.32 -0.29
N LEU A 494 -1.40 -27.15 0.05
CA LEU A 494 -2.83 -26.99 0.29
C LEU A 494 -3.66 -27.22 -0.99
N ALA A 495 -3.24 -26.66 -2.14
CA ALA A 495 -3.91 -26.88 -3.42
C ALA A 495 -3.90 -28.35 -3.85
N ALA A 496 -2.79 -29.06 -3.62
CA ALA A 496 -2.69 -30.50 -3.86
C ALA A 496 -3.68 -31.29 -2.97
N LYS A 497 -3.76 -30.98 -1.67
CA LYS A 497 -4.71 -31.61 -0.75
C LYS A 497 -6.18 -31.27 -1.06
N GLN A 498 -6.45 -30.07 -1.55
CA GLN A 498 -7.78 -29.68 -2.05
C GLN A 498 -8.20 -30.55 -3.25
N SER A 499 -7.27 -30.80 -4.18
CA SER A 499 -7.50 -31.65 -5.36
C SER A 499 -7.75 -33.11 -4.98
N GLU A 500 -6.96 -33.65 -4.05
CA GLU A 500 -7.11 -35.01 -3.50
C GLU A 500 -8.48 -35.20 -2.81
N LEU A 501 -8.93 -34.20 -2.03
CA LEU A 501 -10.25 -34.23 -1.39
C LEU A 501 -11.40 -34.18 -2.40
N GLU A 502 -11.30 -33.36 -3.46
CA GLU A 502 -12.30 -33.33 -4.53
C GLU A 502 -12.33 -34.63 -5.36
N ALA A 503 -11.19 -35.31 -5.53
CA ALA A 503 -11.14 -36.64 -6.12
C ALA A 503 -11.90 -37.66 -5.25
N GLN A 504 -11.66 -37.66 -3.93
CA GLN A 504 -12.37 -38.55 -2.99
C GLN A 504 -13.88 -38.30 -2.98
N LYS A 505 -14.33 -37.04 -3.01
CA LYS A 505 -15.76 -36.69 -3.12
C LYS A 505 -16.41 -37.23 -4.40
N ARG A 506 -15.70 -37.18 -5.54
CA ARG A 506 -16.18 -37.73 -6.82
C ARG A 506 -16.34 -39.25 -6.74
N THR A 507 -15.37 -39.95 -6.16
CA THR A 507 -15.45 -41.41 -5.94
C THR A 507 -16.65 -41.76 -5.05
N LEU A 508 -16.80 -41.12 -3.89
CA LEU A 508 -17.92 -41.37 -2.97
C LEU A 508 -19.30 -41.12 -3.63
N LYS A 509 -19.41 -40.12 -4.51
CA LYS A 509 -20.64 -39.87 -5.27
C LYS A 509 -20.95 -40.99 -6.26
N ILE A 510 -19.93 -41.53 -6.94
CA ILE A 510 -20.08 -42.69 -7.83
C ILE A 510 -20.50 -43.93 -7.02
N ASP A 511 -19.90 -44.16 -5.85
CA ASP A 511 -20.26 -45.28 -4.97
C ASP A 511 -21.70 -45.17 -4.43
N MET A 512 -22.17 -43.96 -4.08
CA MET A 512 -23.58 -43.72 -3.74
C MET A 512 -24.52 -44.04 -4.92
N GLN A 513 -24.17 -43.62 -6.14
CA GLN A 513 -24.98 -43.93 -7.33
C GLN A 513 -25.00 -45.43 -7.63
N ASN A 514 -23.86 -46.12 -7.46
CA ASN A 514 -23.78 -47.58 -7.59
C ASN A 514 -24.66 -48.30 -6.55
N TYR A 515 -24.65 -47.84 -5.29
CA TYR A 515 -25.51 -48.38 -4.23
C TYR A 515 -27.00 -48.12 -4.51
N GLU A 516 -27.36 -46.95 -5.04
CA GLU A 516 -28.74 -46.63 -5.40
C GLU A 516 -29.25 -47.46 -6.58
N ILE A 517 -28.41 -47.68 -7.61
CA ILE A 517 -28.68 -48.61 -8.71
C ILE A 517 -28.87 -50.04 -8.18
N LEU A 518 -28.00 -50.51 -7.27
CA LEU A 518 -28.10 -51.83 -6.66
C LEU A 518 -29.40 -51.98 -5.85
N ARG A 519 -29.80 -50.95 -5.10
CA ARG A 519 -31.08 -50.91 -4.37
C ARG A 519 -32.29 -50.94 -5.31
N GLN A 520 -32.24 -50.23 -6.44
CA GLN A 520 -33.29 -50.31 -7.46
C GLN A 520 -33.38 -51.72 -8.07
N GLN A 521 -32.24 -52.36 -8.37
CA GLN A 521 -32.20 -53.75 -8.85
C GLN A 521 -32.76 -54.74 -7.82
N ILE A 522 -32.44 -54.59 -6.54
CA ILE A 522 -33.01 -55.39 -5.44
C ILE A 522 -34.53 -55.20 -5.38
N ASN A 523 -35.05 -53.98 -5.44
CA ASN A 523 -36.49 -53.71 -5.45
C ASN A 523 -37.20 -54.32 -6.67
N ILE A 524 -36.57 -54.27 -7.85
CA ILE A 524 -37.08 -54.89 -9.09
C ILE A 524 -37.10 -56.43 -8.97
N LEU A 525 -36.07 -57.03 -8.36
CA LEU A 525 -36.02 -58.46 -8.10
C LEU A 525 -37.06 -58.90 -7.06
N GLN A 526 -37.20 -58.16 -5.96
CA GLN A 526 -38.26 -58.39 -4.97
C GLN A 526 -39.65 -58.29 -5.60
N LYS A 527 -39.90 -57.28 -6.44
CA LYS A 527 -41.16 -57.18 -7.18
C LYS A 527 -41.35 -58.38 -8.13
N LYS A 528 -40.34 -58.76 -8.93
CA LYS A 528 -40.42 -59.96 -9.78
C LYS A 528 -40.71 -61.23 -8.97
N ILE A 529 -40.14 -61.37 -7.77
CA ILE A 529 -40.44 -62.50 -6.88
C ILE A 529 -41.90 -62.45 -6.41
N ALA A 530 -42.41 -61.29 -6.00
CA ALA A 530 -43.81 -61.11 -5.59
C ALA A 530 -44.79 -61.38 -6.75
N ASP A 531 -44.56 -60.77 -7.92
CA ASP A 531 -45.35 -60.97 -9.14
C ASP A 531 -45.34 -62.46 -9.57
N THR A 532 -44.20 -63.15 -9.46
CA THR A 532 -44.08 -64.59 -9.73
C THR A 532 -44.80 -65.44 -8.68
N SER A 533 -44.80 -65.01 -7.42
CA SER A 533 -45.48 -65.70 -6.32
C SER A 533 -47.01 -65.60 -6.46
N ALA A 534 -47.52 -64.47 -6.93
CA ALA A 534 -48.93 -64.31 -7.30
C ALA A 534 -49.31 -65.22 -8.48
N LEU A 535 -48.47 -65.30 -9.52
CA LEU A 535 -48.68 -66.23 -10.64
C LEU A 535 -48.68 -67.70 -10.23
N PHE A 536 -47.93 -68.07 -9.18
CA PHE A 536 -47.97 -69.41 -8.57
C PHE A 536 -49.23 -69.68 -7.73
N ALA A 537 -49.90 -68.64 -7.21
CA ALA A 537 -51.17 -68.80 -6.49
C ALA A 537 -52.35 -69.09 -7.43
N ASP A 538 -52.45 -68.34 -8.55
CA ASP A 538 -53.63 -68.36 -9.42
C ASP A 538 -53.58 -69.38 -10.58
N SER A 539 -52.46 -70.07 -10.84
CA SER A 539 -52.33 -70.91 -12.06
C SER A 539 -51.64 -72.27 -11.89
N ASN A 540 -52.34 -73.21 -11.25
CA ASN A 540 -51.88 -74.58 -11.04
C ASN A 540 -51.91 -75.45 -12.31
N LYS A 541 -51.16 -75.08 -13.38
CA LYS A 541 -50.82 -75.91 -14.58
C LYS A 541 -49.86 -75.28 -15.64
N SER A 542 -48.74 -74.63 -15.26
CA SER A 542 -47.73 -74.20 -16.28
C SER A 542 -46.24 -74.17 -15.85
N GLY A 543 -45.85 -74.82 -14.75
CA GLY A 543 -44.50 -74.67 -14.18
C GLY A 543 -43.30 -75.12 -15.05
N GLY A 544 -43.52 -75.94 -16.09
CA GLY A 544 -42.44 -76.66 -16.78
C GLY A 544 -41.56 -75.87 -17.76
N LYS A 545 -42.05 -74.75 -18.34
CA LYS A 545 -41.29 -74.03 -19.40
C LYS A 545 -40.48 -72.84 -18.90
N ASN A 546 -40.98 -72.11 -17.90
CA ASN A 546 -40.33 -70.88 -17.44
C ASN A 546 -39.06 -71.15 -16.61
N LEU A 547 -38.99 -72.29 -15.92
CA LEU A 547 -37.83 -72.70 -15.12
C LEU A 547 -36.57 -72.83 -16.00
N LEU A 548 -36.69 -73.45 -17.18
CA LEU A 548 -35.58 -73.64 -18.11
C LEU A 548 -35.07 -72.30 -18.68
N SER A 549 -35.97 -71.35 -18.94
CA SER A 549 -35.61 -70.00 -19.41
C SER A 549 -34.83 -69.22 -18.35
N LEU A 550 -35.31 -69.24 -17.10
CA LEU A 550 -34.65 -68.58 -15.97
C LEU A 550 -33.29 -69.22 -15.64
N GLN A 551 -33.15 -70.54 -15.82
CA GLN A 551 -31.88 -71.24 -15.64
C GLN A 551 -30.85 -70.84 -16.72
N ASN A 552 -31.27 -70.75 -17.98
CA ASN A 552 -30.42 -70.26 -19.08
C ASN A 552 -30.03 -68.78 -18.92
N GLU A 553 -30.95 -67.92 -18.47
CA GLU A 553 -30.64 -66.52 -18.14
C GLU A 553 -29.65 -66.40 -16.97
N LEU A 554 -29.78 -67.26 -15.95
CA LEU A 554 -28.86 -67.31 -14.81
C LEU A 554 -27.45 -67.79 -15.21
N GLU A 555 -27.33 -68.76 -16.12
CA GLU A 555 -26.03 -69.13 -16.68
C GLU A 555 -25.45 -68.04 -17.59
N SER A 556 -26.28 -67.37 -18.41
CA SER A 556 -25.83 -66.23 -19.22
C SER A 556 -25.31 -65.07 -18.35
N ALA A 557 -26.00 -64.78 -17.24
CA ALA A 557 -25.57 -63.80 -16.26
C ALA A 557 -24.25 -64.20 -15.56
N LYS A 558 -24.11 -65.48 -15.17
CA LYS A 558 -22.84 -66.00 -14.63
C LYS A 558 -21.69 -65.93 -15.64
N HIS A 559 -21.93 -66.21 -16.92
CA HIS A 559 -20.91 -66.09 -17.97
C HIS A 559 -20.43 -64.65 -18.10
N LYS A 560 -21.36 -63.69 -18.22
CA LYS A 560 -21.05 -62.25 -18.33
C LYS A 560 -20.33 -61.72 -17.09
N LEU A 561 -20.69 -62.17 -15.89
CA LEU A 561 -19.97 -61.83 -14.65
C LEU A 561 -18.53 -62.37 -14.67
N ASN A 562 -18.33 -63.60 -15.14
CA ASN A 562 -17.02 -64.25 -15.23
C ASN A 562 -16.12 -63.58 -16.30
N GLU A 563 -16.69 -63.14 -17.42
CA GLU A 563 -15.97 -62.34 -18.43
C GLU A 563 -15.63 -60.93 -17.94
N SER A 564 -16.52 -60.29 -17.17
CA SER A 564 -16.24 -59.01 -16.52
C SER A 564 -15.07 -59.15 -15.53
N ASN A 565 -15.10 -60.17 -14.67
CA ASN A 565 -14.00 -60.45 -13.73
C ASN A 565 -12.68 -60.72 -14.46
N LYS A 566 -12.66 -61.55 -15.52
CA LYS A 566 -11.47 -61.77 -16.36
C LYS A 566 -10.97 -60.50 -17.06
N THR A 567 -11.86 -59.54 -17.32
CA THR A 567 -11.49 -58.24 -17.91
C THR A 567 -10.87 -57.34 -16.85
N ILE A 568 -11.38 -57.35 -15.61
CA ILE A 568 -10.79 -56.67 -14.46
C ILE A 568 -9.42 -57.26 -14.10
N GLU A 569 -9.27 -58.59 -14.09
CA GLU A 569 -7.98 -59.26 -13.91
C GLU A 569 -6.97 -58.84 -14.98
N ARG A 570 -7.36 -58.88 -16.28
CA ARG A 570 -6.50 -58.41 -17.38
C ARG A 570 -6.10 -56.95 -17.25
N LEU A 571 -7.01 -56.07 -16.82
CA LEU A 571 -6.70 -54.65 -16.58
C LEU A 571 -5.71 -54.49 -15.42
N ASN A 572 -5.92 -55.20 -14.31
CA ASN A 572 -4.99 -55.19 -13.17
C ASN A 572 -3.62 -55.77 -13.52
N SER A 573 -3.54 -56.85 -14.32
CA SER A 573 -2.26 -57.34 -14.87
C SER A 573 -1.57 -56.25 -15.70
N LYS A 574 -2.29 -55.57 -16.58
CA LYS A 574 -1.74 -54.53 -17.47
C LYS A 574 -1.30 -53.28 -16.71
N ILE A 575 -1.98 -52.93 -15.62
CA ILE A 575 -1.58 -51.88 -14.67
C ILE A 575 -0.28 -52.27 -13.94
N ASN A 576 -0.13 -53.54 -13.54
CA ASN A 576 1.09 -54.03 -12.89
C ASN A 576 2.28 -54.12 -13.87
N GLU A 577 2.05 -54.46 -15.14
CA GLU A 577 3.08 -54.36 -16.21
C GLU A 577 3.53 -52.90 -16.40
N LEU A 578 2.58 -51.95 -16.51
CA LEU A 578 2.89 -50.51 -16.61
C LEU A 578 3.61 -49.96 -15.37
N SER A 579 3.34 -50.53 -14.19
CA SER A 579 3.95 -50.11 -12.92
C SER A 579 5.38 -50.64 -12.73
N SER A 580 5.78 -51.67 -13.49
CA SER A 580 7.09 -52.34 -13.32
C SER A 580 8.12 -51.98 -14.41
N SER A 581 7.70 -51.35 -15.52
CA SER A 581 8.58 -51.00 -16.65
C SER A 581 9.28 -49.62 -16.52
N SER A 582 9.88 -49.31 -15.37
CA SER A 582 10.52 -48.01 -15.10
C SER A 582 11.99 -47.90 -15.59
N VAL A 583 12.33 -48.53 -16.72
CA VAL A 583 13.71 -48.58 -17.26
C VAL A 583 13.79 -48.06 -18.72
N LYS A 584 14.32 -46.84 -18.85
CA LYS A 584 15.08 -46.26 -19.98
C LYS A 584 14.94 -46.87 -21.38
N GLY A 585 14.39 -46.10 -22.32
CA GLY A 585 14.71 -46.20 -23.75
C GLY A 585 13.51 -46.23 -24.69
N SER A 586 13.50 -45.33 -25.69
CA SER A 586 12.44 -45.25 -26.73
C SER A 586 12.41 -46.53 -27.59
N PRO A 587 11.21 -47.02 -27.96
CA PRO A 587 10.58 -46.53 -29.19
C PRO A 587 9.16 -45.99 -28.96
N VAL A 588 9.05 -45.00 -28.07
CA VAL A 588 7.79 -44.30 -27.76
C VAL A 588 7.18 -43.66 -29.03
N ASN A 589 8.01 -43.19 -29.97
CA ASN A 589 7.54 -42.52 -31.19
C ASN A 589 6.61 -43.38 -32.07
N ALA A 590 6.82 -44.69 -32.15
CA ALA A 590 5.97 -45.56 -32.98
C ALA A 590 4.54 -45.65 -32.39
N LYS A 591 4.44 -45.82 -31.07
CA LYS A 591 3.15 -45.85 -30.36
C LYS A 591 2.52 -44.46 -30.22
N ILE A 592 3.31 -43.38 -30.20
CA ILE A 592 2.76 -42.02 -30.31
C ILE A 592 2.13 -41.81 -31.70
N ILE A 593 2.75 -42.26 -32.80
CA ILE A 593 2.16 -42.13 -34.14
C ILE A 593 0.88 -42.96 -34.27
N GLU A 594 0.86 -44.18 -33.71
CA GLU A 594 -0.33 -45.03 -33.66
C GLU A 594 -1.46 -44.39 -32.82
N LEU A 595 -1.15 -43.90 -31.61
CA LEU A 595 -2.09 -43.15 -30.76
C LEU A 595 -2.52 -41.82 -31.37
N GLN A 596 -1.66 -41.10 -32.08
CA GLN A 596 -2.02 -39.88 -32.80
C GLN A 596 -3.01 -40.18 -33.93
N LYS A 597 -2.84 -41.31 -34.62
CA LYS A 597 -3.78 -41.75 -35.66
C LYS A 597 -5.12 -42.20 -35.07
N ASP A 598 -5.12 -42.90 -33.94
CA ASP A 598 -6.36 -43.22 -33.20
C ASP A 598 -7.04 -41.95 -32.66
N ILE A 599 -6.27 -40.98 -32.17
CA ILE A 599 -6.78 -39.66 -31.75
C ILE A 599 -7.34 -38.88 -32.94
N GLU A 600 -6.67 -38.90 -34.10
CA GLU A 600 -7.11 -38.22 -35.32
C GLU A 600 -8.36 -38.89 -35.91
N GLN A 601 -8.48 -40.22 -35.88
CA GLN A 601 -9.73 -40.91 -36.24
C GLN A 601 -10.85 -40.66 -35.23
N ASN A 602 -10.57 -40.58 -33.93
CA ASN A 602 -11.58 -40.22 -32.93
C ASN A 602 -11.97 -38.74 -33.02
N LEU A 603 -11.05 -37.83 -33.37
CA LEU A 603 -11.36 -36.42 -33.63
C LEU A 603 -12.22 -36.26 -34.88
N ASN A 604 -11.87 -36.87 -36.01
CA ASN A 604 -12.74 -36.86 -37.20
C ASN A 604 -14.12 -37.47 -36.91
N ARG A 605 -14.19 -38.54 -36.10
CA ARG A 605 -15.44 -39.15 -35.65
C ARG A 605 -16.22 -38.28 -34.65
N GLN A 606 -15.51 -37.45 -33.88
CA GLN A 606 -16.09 -36.45 -32.99
C GLN A 606 -16.59 -35.23 -33.78
N ASP A 607 -15.93 -34.84 -34.87
CA ASP A 607 -16.39 -33.84 -35.84
C ASP A 607 -17.59 -34.35 -36.65
N GLU A 608 -17.64 -35.63 -37.02
CA GLU A 608 -18.84 -36.28 -37.57
C GLU A 608 -20.00 -36.22 -36.57
N LEU A 609 -19.78 -36.63 -35.32
CA LEU A 609 -20.78 -36.55 -34.24
C LEU A 609 -21.14 -35.10 -33.88
N GLU A 610 -20.24 -34.14 -34.02
CA GLU A 610 -20.54 -32.71 -33.80
C GLU A 610 -21.31 -32.13 -34.98
N ASN A 611 -21.06 -32.56 -36.22
CA ASN A 611 -21.91 -32.27 -37.38
C ASN A 611 -23.31 -32.91 -37.27
N GLU A 612 -23.42 -34.15 -36.77
CA GLU A 612 -24.71 -34.76 -36.44
C GLU A 612 -25.42 -33.99 -35.30
N ASN A 613 -24.68 -33.52 -34.28
CA ASN A 613 -25.23 -32.63 -33.24
C ASN A 613 -25.58 -31.23 -33.76
N VAL A 614 -24.91 -30.71 -34.79
CA VAL A 614 -25.30 -29.48 -35.50
C VAL A 614 -26.57 -29.73 -36.32
N ASN A 615 -26.72 -30.88 -36.97
CA ASN A 615 -27.97 -31.24 -37.63
C ASN A 615 -29.13 -31.43 -36.63
N LEU A 616 -28.88 -32.06 -35.48
CA LEU A 616 -29.86 -32.16 -34.39
C LEU A 616 -30.19 -30.78 -33.79
N LYS A 617 -29.21 -29.88 -33.62
CA LYS A 617 -29.46 -28.47 -33.27
C LYS A 617 -30.29 -27.75 -34.33
N ASN A 618 -30.03 -27.98 -35.62
CA ASN A 618 -30.78 -27.35 -36.72
C ASN A 618 -32.21 -27.89 -36.79
N ILE A 619 -32.44 -29.18 -36.52
CA ILE A 619 -33.77 -29.79 -36.42
C ILE A 619 -34.52 -29.24 -35.19
N LEU A 620 -33.87 -29.13 -34.04
CA LEU A 620 -34.44 -28.51 -32.84
C LEU A 620 -34.75 -27.01 -33.06
N GLN A 621 -33.86 -26.28 -33.74
CA GLN A 621 -34.10 -24.88 -34.13
C GLN A 621 -35.20 -24.72 -35.18
N ALA A 622 -35.36 -25.67 -36.11
CA ALA A 622 -36.48 -25.68 -37.04
C ALA A 622 -37.84 -25.87 -36.34
N THR A 623 -37.86 -26.54 -35.18
CA THR A 623 -39.05 -26.61 -34.30
C THR A 623 -39.25 -25.40 -33.38
N THR A 624 -38.23 -24.55 -33.18
CA THR A 624 -38.35 -23.30 -32.42
C THR A 624 -38.27 -22.08 -33.34
N LYS A 625 -39.43 -21.57 -33.79
CA LYS A 625 -39.51 -20.24 -34.40
C LYS A 625 -38.81 -19.20 -33.51
N PRO A 626 -38.20 -18.15 -34.09
CA PRO A 626 -37.61 -17.06 -33.32
C PRO A 626 -38.71 -16.18 -32.69
N GLU A 627 -39.35 -16.68 -31.64
CA GLU A 627 -40.06 -15.83 -30.70
C GLU A 627 -39.04 -14.92 -30.03
N THR A 628 -39.21 -13.61 -30.20
CA THR A 628 -38.43 -12.59 -29.49
C THR A 628 -38.52 -12.86 -27.98
N PRO A 629 -37.40 -13.17 -27.29
CA PRO A 629 -37.47 -13.72 -25.94
C PRO A 629 -38.05 -12.71 -24.96
N THR A 630 -39.27 -12.96 -24.51
CA THR A 630 -39.98 -12.14 -23.51
C THR A 630 -39.61 -12.49 -22.07
N LYS A 631 -38.68 -13.44 -21.87
CA LYS A 631 -38.07 -13.79 -20.59
C LYS A 631 -36.59 -14.20 -20.76
N LEU A 632 -35.77 -13.80 -19.80
CA LEU A 632 -34.37 -14.20 -19.63
C LEU A 632 -34.27 -15.63 -19.07
N VAL A 633 -33.24 -16.38 -19.46
CA VAL A 633 -33.01 -17.76 -18.98
C VAL A 633 -31.59 -17.92 -18.43
N LEU A 634 -31.47 -18.37 -17.17
CA LEU A 634 -30.18 -18.63 -16.52
C LEU A 634 -29.49 -19.85 -17.14
N ILE A 635 -28.23 -19.70 -17.53
CA ILE A 635 -27.41 -20.76 -18.16
C ILE A 635 -26.33 -21.27 -17.19
N SER A 636 -25.66 -20.37 -16.46
CA SER A 636 -24.49 -20.71 -15.66
C SER A 636 -24.24 -19.69 -14.55
N SER A 637 -23.41 -20.06 -13.57
CA SER A 637 -23.02 -19.18 -12.48
C SER A 637 -21.67 -19.55 -11.87
N LEU A 638 -20.93 -18.55 -11.41
CA LEU A 638 -19.70 -18.66 -10.63
C LEU A 638 -19.86 -17.86 -9.34
N GLU A 639 -19.54 -18.47 -8.20
CA GLU A 639 -19.36 -17.77 -6.92
C GLU A 639 -17.87 -17.59 -6.59
N CYS A 640 -17.46 -16.35 -6.30
CA CYS A 640 -16.26 -16.03 -5.52
C CYS A 640 -16.67 -15.54 -4.13
N ASP A 641 -16.02 -16.03 -3.09
CA ASP A 641 -16.39 -15.85 -1.68
C ASP A 641 -15.20 -15.46 -0.78
N ASP A 642 -14.04 -15.20 -1.40
CA ASP A 642 -12.70 -15.05 -0.82
C ASP A 642 -12.07 -13.64 -1.02
N MET A 643 -12.89 -12.58 -1.15
CA MET A 643 -12.41 -11.19 -1.17
C MET A 643 -11.87 -10.74 0.20
N ASP A 644 -10.91 -9.81 0.20
CA ASP A 644 -10.22 -9.37 1.42
C ASP A 644 -11.03 -8.38 2.29
N ALA A 645 -10.44 -7.99 3.42
CA ALA A 645 -11.05 -7.06 4.36
C ALA A 645 -11.27 -5.62 3.81
N LYS A 646 -10.67 -5.30 2.66
CA LYS A 646 -10.73 -4.01 1.94
C LYS A 646 -11.42 -4.14 0.57
N ASP A 647 -12.22 -5.20 0.40
CA ASP A 647 -12.96 -5.51 -0.82
C ASP A 647 -12.07 -5.68 -2.07
N LYS A 648 -10.83 -6.15 -1.90
CA LYS A 648 -9.98 -6.59 -3.02
C LYS A 648 -10.28 -8.02 -3.41
N ILE A 649 -10.26 -8.29 -4.72
CA ILE A 649 -10.41 -9.63 -5.27
C ILE A 649 -9.11 -10.43 -5.06
N SER A 650 -9.24 -11.70 -4.63
CA SER A 650 -8.10 -12.61 -4.52
C SER A 650 -7.55 -13.02 -5.90
N VAL A 651 -6.28 -13.44 -5.96
CA VAL A 651 -5.70 -14.01 -7.18
C VAL A 651 -6.44 -15.29 -7.60
N MET A 652 -6.92 -16.08 -6.64
CA MET A 652 -7.68 -17.31 -6.92
C MET A 652 -9.04 -17.01 -7.55
N CYS A 653 -9.76 -16.00 -7.05
CA CYS A 653 -11.01 -15.56 -7.68
C CYS A 653 -10.75 -14.98 -9.07
N LYS A 654 -9.76 -14.08 -9.26
CA LYS A 654 -9.50 -13.48 -10.57
C LYS A 654 -9.21 -14.54 -11.64
N ASN A 655 -8.44 -15.57 -11.30
CA ASN A 655 -8.18 -16.71 -12.17
C ASN A 655 -9.47 -17.52 -12.47
N ARG A 656 -10.27 -17.85 -11.44
CA ARG A 656 -11.55 -18.56 -11.60
C ARG A 656 -12.57 -17.79 -12.44
N VAL A 657 -12.57 -16.45 -12.35
CA VAL A 657 -13.45 -15.58 -13.14
C VAL A 657 -13.05 -15.61 -14.62
N SER A 658 -11.77 -15.43 -14.97
CA SER A 658 -11.36 -15.49 -16.38
C SER A 658 -11.63 -16.89 -17.00
N GLU A 659 -11.31 -17.98 -16.30
CA GLU A 659 -11.61 -19.36 -16.77
C GLU A 659 -13.13 -19.64 -16.95
N PHE A 660 -13.98 -18.92 -16.21
CA PHE A 660 -15.43 -18.96 -16.37
C PHE A 660 -15.91 -18.09 -17.53
N LEU A 661 -15.42 -16.86 -17.67
CA LEU A 661 -15.83 -15.93 -18.71
C LEU A 661 -15.40 -16.39 -20.11
N GLN A 662 -14.26 -17.07 -20.26
CA GLN A 662 -13.80 -17.69 -21.51
C GLN A 662 -14.81 -18.66 -22.16
N ARG A 663 -15.86 -19.07 -21.43
CA ARG A 663 -16.94 -19.96 -21.89
C ARG A 663 -18.13 -19.21 -22.50
N PHE A 664 -18.11 -17.88 -22.50
CA PHE A 664 -19.21 -16.99 -22.89
C PHE A 664 -18.72 -15.82 -23.78
N ASN A 665 -19.60 -14.86 -24.08
CA ASN A 665 -19.26 -13.65 -24.84
C ASN A 665 -20.20 -12.47 -24.50
N SER A 666 -19.94 -11.28 -25.05
CA SER A 666 -20.64 -10.02 -24.74
C SER A 666 -22.14 -9.97 -25.04
N ASN A 667 -22.70 -10.92 -25.81
CA ASN A 667 -24.14 -10.95 -26.11
C ASN A 667 -25.01 -11.46 -24.95
N TYR A 668 -24.43 -12.28 -24.06
CA TYR A 668 -25.10 -12.79 -22.86
C TYR A 668 -25.25 -11.69 -21.80
N LEU A 669 -26.27 -11.81 -20.95
CA LEU A 669 -26.49 -10.89 -19.82
C LEU A 669 -25.78 -11.44 -18.57
N TYR A 670 -24.88 -10.65 -18.00
CA TYR A 670 -24.13 -10.97 -16.78
C TYR A 670 -24.79 -10.26 -15.60
N GLU A 671 -25.56 -10.99 -14.79
CA GLU A 671 -26.06 -10.48 -13.51
C GLU A 671 -24.97 -10.67 -12.44
N ILE A 672 -24.70 -9.61 -11.68
CA ILE A 672 -23.78 -9.62 -10.55
C ILE A 672 -24.58 -9.49 -9.26
N ILE A 673 -24.44 -10.47 -8.37
CA ILE A 673 -25.05 -10.49 -7.04
C ILE A 673 -23.93 -10.43 -6.01
N PRO A 674 -23.76 -9.32 -5.25
CA PRO A 674 -22.70 -9.24 -4.26
C PRO A 674 -22.96 -10.18 -3.07
N ILE A 675 -21.86 -10.70 -2.50
CA ILE A 675 -21.85 -11.46 -1.26
C ILE A 675 -21.29 -10.59 -0.14
N VAL A 676 -22.11 -10.39 0.89
CA VAL A 676 -21.76 -9.66 2.09
C VAL A 676 -21.74 -10.56 3.31
N ASP A 677 -20.80 -10.27 4.21
CA ASP A 677 -20.70 -10.91 5.50
C ASP A 677 -21.70 -10.28 6.48
N LYS A 678 -22.38 -11.09 7.30
CA LYS A 678 -23.36 -10.65 8.33
C LYS A 678 -22.79 -9.62 9.34
N LYS A 679 -21.47 -9.43 9.35
CA LYS A 679 -20.74 -8.54 10.25
C LYS A 679 -20.77 -7.06 9.86
N ASN A 680 -21.33 -6.71 8.69
CA ASN A 680 -21.47 -5.31 8.24
C ASN A 680 -22.63 -4.55 8.93
N PHE A 681 -22.84 -4.79 10.23
CA PHE A 681 -23.89 -4.16 11.03
C PHE A 681 -23.48 -2.73 11.42
N VAL A 682 -23.77 -1.76 10.53
CA VAL A 682 -23.57 -0.30 10.73
C VAL A 682 -24.65 0.32 11.65
N ILE A 683 -25.63 -0.50 12.05
CA ILE A 683 -26.28 -0.44 13.36
C ILE A 683 -25.59 -1.53 14.19
N PRO A 684 -24.81 -1.24 15.25
CA PRO A 684 -24.17 -2.30 16.07
C PRO A 684 -25.13 -2.93 17.16
N SER A 685 -24.72 -3.28 18.41
CA SER A 685 -25.40 -4.26 19.34
C SER A 685 -26.05 -4.02 20.81
N ASN A 686 -26.86 -2.99 21.28
CA ASN A 686 -27.85 -3.01 22.50
C ASN A 686 -29.46 -2.51 22.62
N VAL A 687 -30.33 -1.98 21.67
CA VAL A 687 -31.84 -1.69 21.59
C VAL A 687 -32.65 -2.34 20.43
N ALA A 688 -32.18 -2.25 19.18
CA ALA A 688 -32.95 -1.63 18.07
C ALA A 688 -33.07 -2.44 16.77
N GLN A 689 -34.15 -3.14 16.40
CA GLN A 689 -35.27 -3.88 17.04
C GLN A 689 -36.36 -3.24 17.92
N SER A 690 -36.07 -2.20 18.72
CA SER A 690 -36.93 -1.00 18.77
C SER A 690 -37.16 -0.39 17.37
N ILE A 691 -36.26 -0.64 16.41
CA ILE A 691 -36.54 -0.60 14.97
C ILE A 691 -37.14 -1.95 14.56
N LYS A 692 -38.47 -2.07 14.47
CA LYS A 692 -39.21 -3.30 14.10
C LYS A 692 -38.45 -4.21 13.12
N LYS A 693 -38.48 -5.53 13.34
CA LYS A 693 -37.75 -6.53 12.51
C LYS A 693 -37.86 -6.33 10.99
N ASP A 694 -39.01 -5.91 10.48
CA ASP A 694 -39.19 -5.63 9.04
C ASP A 694 -38.40 -4.39 8.58
N ASP A 695 -38.39 -3.33 9.38
CA ASP A 695 -37.67 -2.09 9.09
C ASP A 695 -36.17 -2.22 9.38
N LEU A 696 -35.77 -3.05 10.36
CA LEU A 696 -34.39 -3.50 10.52
C LEU A 696 -33.94 -4.35 9.33
N GLY A 697 -34.78 -5.29 8.87
CA GLY A 697 -34.52 -6.10 7.68
C GLY A 697 -34.32 -5.23 6.44
N ARG A 698 -35.17 -4.21 6.24
CA ARG A 698 -35.01 -3.20 5.19
C ARG A 698 -33.70 -2.41 5.34
N LEU A 699 -33.39 -1.89 6.53
CA LEU A 699 -32.20 -1.06 6.76
C LEU A 699 -30.90 -1.87 6.63
N ASN A 700 -30.88 -3.10 7.14
CA ASN A 700 -29.81 -4.06 6.92
C ASN A 700 -29.65 -4.37 5.42
N ASN A 701 -30.74 -4.60 4.69
CA ASN A 701 -30.69 -4.79 3.22
C ASN A 701 -30.14 -3.56 2.49
N TYR A 702 -30.48 -2.32 2.90
CA TYR A 702 -29.89 -1.10 2.33
C TYR A 702 -28.39 -0.97 2.62
N VAL A 703 -27.94 -1.29 3.84
CA VAL A 703 -26.51 -1.30 4.20
C VAL A 703 -25.75 -2.38 3.41
N ASN A 704 -26.32 -3.59 3.34
CA ASN A 704 -25.77 -4.70 2.56
C ASN A 704 -25.72 -4.39 1.06
N TYR A 705 -26.70 -3.67 0.51
CA TYR A 705 -26.67 -3.16 -0.87
C TYR A 705 -25.59 -2.08 -1.07
N GLY A 706 -25.41 -1.20 -0.08
CA GLY A 706 -24.34 -0.20 -0.07
C GLY A 706 -22.93 -0.81 -0.09
N VAL A 707 -22.66 -1.77 0.81
CA VAL A 707 -21.37 -2.50 0.87
C VAL A 707 -21.20 -3.42 -0.36
N GLY A 708 -22.28 -4.10 -0.76
CA GLY A 708 -22.29 -4.98 -1.92
C GLY A 708 -21.98 -4.25 -3.23
N LYS A 709 -22.32 -2.97 -3.35
CA LYS A 709 -22.06 -2.15 -4.55
C LYS A 709 -20.60 -2.15 -5.00
N GLU A 710 -19.66 -2.04 -4.07
CA GLU A 710 -18.23 -1.98 -4.41
C GLU A 710 -17.68 -3.37 -4.78
N ARG A 711 -18.17 -4.44 -4.13
CA ARG A 711 -17.87 -5.84 -4.53
C ARG A 711 -18.43 -6.16 -5.91
N ALA A 712 -19.63 -5.67 -6.22
CA ALA A 712 -20.28 -5.85 -7.51
C ALA A 712 -19.59 -5.05 -8.63
N LYS A 713 -19.10 -3.82 -8.34
CA LYS A 713 -18.21 -3.06 -9.24
C LYS A 713 -16.94 -3.84 -9.57
N ALA A 714 -16.26 -4.39 -8.56
CA ALA A 714 -15.03 -5.15 -8.76
C ALA A 714 -15.25 -6.38 -9.68
N ALA A 715 -16.39 -7.07 -9.54
CA ALA A 715 -16.80 -8.12 -10.47
C ALA A 715 -17.09 -7.60 -11.89
N ALA A 716 -17.73 -6.43 -12.01
CA ALA A 716 -18.02 -5.80 -13.29
C ALA A 716 -16.74 -5.35 -14.01
N GLU A 717 -15.72 -4.91 -13.28
CA GLU A 717 -14.40 -4.59 -13.82
C GLU A 717 -13.73 -5.83 -14.42
N LEU A 718 -13.80 -7.01 -13.78
CA LEU A 718 -13.29 -8.26 -14.39
C LEU A 718 -14.04 -8.64 -15.67
N ILE A 719 -15.36 -8.46 -15.71
CA ILE A 719 -16.16 -8.73 -16.93
C ILE A 719 -15.81 -7.74 -18.05
N LYS A 720 -15.47 -6.49 -17.71
CA LYS A 720 -14.99 -5.47 -18.64
C LYS A 720 -13.54 -5.68 -19.09
N GLU A 721 -12.67 -6.24 -18.25
CA GLU A 721 -11.30 -6.62 -18.65
C GLU A 721 -11.33 -7.69 -19.76
N GLU A 722 -12.26 -8.66 -19.69
CA GLU A 722 -12.38 -9.76 -20.66
C GLU A 722 -13.17 -9.36 -21.93
N PHE A 723 -14.24 -8.54 -21.81
CA PHE A 723 -15.17 -8.25 -22.93
C PHE A 723 -15.32 -6.76 -23.30
N GLY A 724 -14.67 -5.84 -22.60
CA GLY A 724 -14.80 -4.40 -22.78
C GLY A 724 -16.15 -3.81 -22.31
N ASP A 725 -16.31 -2.50 -22.49
CA ASP A 725 -17.51 -1.75 -22.08
C ASP A 725 -18.82 -2.15 -22.78
N PHE A 726 -18.75 -2.99 -23.83
CA PHE A 726 -19.91 -3.52 -24.54
C PHE A 726 -20.57 -4.73 -23.85
N ALA A 727 -19.99 -5.24 -22.75
CA ALA A 727 -20.56 -6.32 -21.97
C ALA A 727 -21.91 -5.92 -21.34
N ARG A 728 -22.94 -6.75 -21.54
CA ARG A 728 -24.28 -6.54 -20.95
C ARG A 728 -24.27 -6.93 -19.47
N ILE A 729 -23.85 -6.00 -18.62
CA ILE A 729 -23.79 -6.19 -17.17
C ILE A 729 -25.06 -5.66 -16.51
N SER A 730 -25.65 -6.46 -15.62
CA SER A 730 -26.73 -6.08 -14.71
C SER A 730 -26.26 -6.21 -13.26
N PHE A 731 -26.62 -5.25 -12.42
CA PHE A 731 -26.42 -5.33 -10.98
C PHE A 731 -27.72 -5.79 -10.34
N SER A 732 -27.68 -6.89 -9.59
CA SER A 732 -28.88 -7.39 -8.93
C SER A 732 -29.29 -6.47 -7.79
N SER A 733 -30.60 -6.35 -7.57
CA SER A 733 -31.16 -5.78 -6.34
C SER A 733 -31.03 -6.72 -5.14
N GLU A 734 -30.76 -8.01 -5.39
CA GLU A 734 -30.50 -8.99 -4.33
C GLU A 734 -29.06 -8.91 -3.83
N VAL A 735 -28.87 -9.17 -2.54
CA VAL A 735 -27.55 -9.26 -1.90
C VAL A 735 -27.52 -10.53 -1.07
N ILE A 736 -26.51 -11.39 -1.30
CA ILE A 736 -26.39 -12.66 -0.60
C ILE A 736 -25.63 -12.43 0.69
N VAL A 737 -26.29 -12.67 1.83
CA VAL A 737 -25.71 -12.45 3.16
C VAL A 737 -25.25 -13.79 3.75
N LYS A 738 -23.92 -13.97 3.91
CA LYS A 738 -23.28 -15.16 4.48
C LYS A 738 -22.50 -14.81 5.76
N ASP A 739 -22.08 -15.80 6.55
CA ASP A 739 -21.59 -15.54 7.92
C ASP A 739 -20.18 -14.92 8.01
N VAL A 740 -19.27 -15.29 7.10
CA VAL A 740 -17.85 -14.84 7.13
C VAL A 740 -17.25 -14.54 5.75
N THR A 741 -17.89 -14.99 4.66
CA THR A 741 -17.40 -14.85 3.29
C THR A 741 -17.71 -13.48 2.68
N ARG A 742 -16.84 -13.00 1.79
CA ARG A 742 -16.93 -11.70 1.12
C ARG A 742 -16.70 -11.89 -0.36
N GLY A 743 -17.56 -11.37 -1.23
CA GLY A 743 -17.45 -11.75 -2.63
C GLY A 743 -18.56 -11.28 -3.54
N PHE A 744 -18.80 -12.08 -4.58
CA PHE A 744 -19.86 -11.90 -5.55
C PHE A 744 -20.17 -13.22 -6.27
N ILE A 745 -21.39 -13.33 -6.78
CA ILE A 745 -21.81 -14.34 -7.73
C ILE A 745 -22.02 -13.65 -9.08
N ILE A 746 -21.38 -14.18 -10.13
CA ILE A 746 -21.73 -13.88 -11.52
C ILE A 746 -22.73 -14.95 -11.98
N LYS A 747 -23.85 -14.53 -12.53
CA LYS A 747 -24.83 -15.38 -13.22
C LYS A 747 -24.91 -14.96 -14.69
N VAL A 748 -24.97 -15.93 -15.60
CA VAL A 748 -25.00 -15.69 -17.05
C VAL A 748 -26.35 -16.13 -17.62
N TYR A 749 -27.06 -15.21 -18.26
CA TYR A 749 -28.39 -15.43 -18.85
C TYR A 749 -28.37 -15.28 -20.38
N ARG A 750 -29.28 -16.00 -21.04
CA ARG A 750 -29.63 -15.85 -22.46
C ARG A 750 -30.92 -15.07 -22.65
#